data_AF-A0A848DC11-F1
#
_entry.id   AF-A0A848DC11-F1
#
_cell.length_a   1.000
_cell.length_b   1.000
_cell.length_c   1.000
_cell.angle_alpha   90.00
_cell.angle_beta   90.00
_cell.angle_gamma   90.00
#
_symmetry.space_group_name_H-M   'P 1'
#
loop_
_entity.id
_entity.type
_entity.pdbx_description
1 polymer ?
#
loop_
_entity_poly.entity_id
_entity_poly.type
_entity_poly.pdbx_seq_one_letter_code
_entity_poly.pdbx_strand_id
1 'polypeptide(L)'
;MLGSPGTTETPTPSGEGSSGTPQEPGARRIVAQRGLFAGPSALVPEDLYAEVTKGLARRERHRLELSPGSHVTTNTYFGRVHATYWQRWTTVTEVEVEALVTGSGRIRLMASDTNKVWRIVAAHEAHDADRGTIRLTARIDRFVDGGGLWLEFTTEADELLVEDVRWTVAAPTAVRPVSVVVCTFNRVDDCLNTLEAMADDPESLSGVDTVYVVDQGGDPVESRPRFAEVAARFGEQLRYLRQPNLGGAGGFTRGLFEATGTDAATHSDVVFMDDDVLLEPEILIRLTAFANHTTRPTIVGGQMLNLLHPTHLHIGAEYADPERLAAGLPVAEAFHDTDLLGLDERNLPNVQERRVDTEYNGWWACLIPAEIVRAVGYPLPMFFQWDDVEYGYRARAHGFPTVSLPGAGLWHADFGWKDWDEWHRYFNLRNALITAALHTGFSVKTIGKQISVLLGQYLIGMHYGLTATLLQAVEDFLIGPEILHDGSAAAAAEIRRIRAAYPETVAHSVSEQPHDFRDLQVVRAAPEPRMMGMTWLKRAVYQVAGKATHRTGLIPAGDAHWWHVSLFERAVVTDMAETGVRVRTRDRARMRELTIRGAKLLRRFAAEGPAVAERYRAAQPMLTSRENWARLYGIEESRAE
;
A
#
# COMPACT_ATOMS: atom_id res chain seq x y z
N MET A 1 -84.69 -26.52 1.01
CA MET A 1 -84.90 -27.99 1.05
C MET A 1 -83.61 -28.64 1.52
N LEU A 2 -83.69 -29.40 2.62
CA LEU A 2 -82.93 -30.61 3.00
C LEU A 2 -81.41 -30.60 2.75
N GLY A 3 -80.49 -30.82 3.70
CA GLY A 3 -80.53 -31.38 5.05
C GLY A 3 -79.11 -31.91 5.39
N SER A 4 -78.71 -31.76 6.65
CA SER A 4 -77.51 -32.21 7.42
C SER A 4 -76.97 -33.66 7.17
N PRO A 5 -76.01 -34.21 7.96
CA PRO A 5 -74.67 -33.78 8.45
C PRO A 5 -73.60 -34.93 8.45
N GLY A 6 -72.41 -34.68 9.01
CA GLY A 6 -71.49 -35.70 9.59
C GLY A 6 -70.25 -36.01 8.74
N THR A 7 -69.06 -36.31 9.25
CA THR A 7 -68.54 -36.62 10.59
C THR A 7 -67.00 -36.51 10.55
N THR A 8 -66.39 -36.22 11.69
CA THR A 8 -64.95 -36.29 12.01
C THR A 8 -64.32 -37.65 11.71
N GLU A 9 -63.09 -37.67 11.20
CA GLU A 9 -62.10 -38.73 11.49
C GLU A 9 -60.67 -38.23 11.28
N THR A 10 -59.84 -38.39 12.32
CA THR A 10 -58.39 -38.20 12.31
C THR A 10 -57.73 -39.50 11.85
N PRO A 11 -56.64 -39.43 11.07
CA PRO A 11 -55.63 -40.49 11.12
C PRO A 11 -54.21 -39.95 11.29
N THR A 12 -53.48 -40.56 12.22
CA THR A 12 -52.02 -40.56 12.35
C THR A 12 -51.55 -42.00 12.09
N PRO A 13 -50.25 -42.27 11.90
CA PRO A 13 -49.33 -41.90 10.82
C PRO A 13 -48.93 -43.13 9.97
N SER A 14 -48.33 -42.93 8.79
CA SER A 14 -47.57 -43.97 8.11
C SER A 14 -46.32 -43.36 7.49
N GLY A 15 -45.16 -43.71 8.01
CA GLY A 15 -43.89 -43.43 7.35
C GLY A 15 -43.70 -44.33 6.14
N GLU A 16 -43.02 -43.81 5.12
CA GLU A 16 -42.04 -44.51 4.28
C GLU A 16 -41.49 -43.55 3.23
N GLY A 17 -40.16 -43.58 3.04
CA GLY A 17 -39.55 -43.22 1.75
C GLY A 17 -39.17 -41.76 1.53
N SER A 18 -38.21 -41.24 2.29
CA SER A 18 -37.36 -40.13 1.83
C SER A 18 -36.57 -40.62 0.60
N SER A 19 -37.11 -40.43 -0.59
CA SER A 19 -36.34 -40.51 -1.84
C SER A 19 -35.40 -39.31 -1.86
N GLY A 20 -34.14 -39.56 -1.48
CA GLY A 20 -33.06 -38.60 -1.61
C GLY A 20 -32.98 -38.12 -3.05
N THR A 21 -33.32 -36.86 -3.26
CA THR A 21 -32.96 -36.11 -4.46
C THR A 21 -31.44 -36.22 -4.60
N PRO A 22 -30.90 -36.60 -5.78
CA PRO A 22 -29.46 -36.58 -5.99
C PRO A 22 -28.96 -35.15 -5.76
N GLN A 23 -28.17 -34.98 -4.71
CA GLN A 23 -27.48 -33.73 -4.42
C GLN A 23 -26.57 -33.49 -5.63
N GLU A 24 -26.83 -32.42 -6.39
CA GLU A 24 -25.89 -31.97 -7.42
C GLU A 24 -24.50 -31.85 -6.78
N PRO A 25 -23.42 -32.30 -7.46
CA PRO A 25 -22.08 -32.14 -6.92
C PRO A 25 -21.86 -30.66 -6.63
N GLY A 26 -21.75 -30.31 -5.35
CA GLY A 26 -21.66 -28.92 -4.92
C GLY A 26 -20.57 -28.19 -5.68
N ALA A 27 -20.86 -26.98 -6.16
CA ALA A 27 -19.89 -26.15 -6.85
C ALA A 27 -18.61 -26.06 -6.00
N ARG A 28 -17.47 -26.41 -6.61
CA ARG A 28 -16.14 -26.28 -5.96
C ARG A 28 -16.02 -24.88 -5.38
N ARG A 29 -15.56 -24.74 -4.14
CA ARG A 29 -15.36 -23.45 -3.46
C ARG A 29 -13.87 -23.19 -3.25
N ILE A 30 -13.47 -21.92 -3.20
CA ILE A 30 -12.12 -21.52 -2.77
C ILE A 30 -12.20 -20.58 -1.57
N VAL A 31 -11.14 -20.55 -0.77
CA VAL A 31 -11.02 -19.63 0.37
C VAL A 31 -10.80 -18.22 -0.16
N ALA A 32 -11.72 -17.31 0.19
CA ALA A 32 -11.60 -15.88 -0.07
C ALA A 32 -10.82 -15.17 1.05
N GLN A 33 -11.04 -15.61 2.29
CA GLN A 33 -10.23 -15.26 3.45
C GLN A 33 -10.42 -16.26 4.59
N ARG A 34 -9.42 -16.40 5.46
CA ARG A 34 -9.52 -17.10 6.74
C ARG A 34 -9.99 -16.13 7.83
N GLY A 35 -10.81 -16.62 8.74
CA GLY A 35 -11.17 -15.89 9.95
C GLY A 35 -10.09 -16.11 11.01
N LEU A 36 -9.15 -15.18 11.09
CA LEU A 36 -8.09 -15.17 12.09
C LEU A 36 -8.52 -14.34 13.29
N PHE A 37 -8.00 -14.66 14.48
CA PHE A 37 -8.34 -13.94 15.73
C PHE A 37 -7.14 -13.23 16.38
N ALA A 38 -5.93 -13.42 15.86
CA ALA A 38 -4.72 -12.75 16.31
C ALA A 38 -3.74 -12.55 15.16
N GLY A 39 -2.87 -11.54 15.28
CA GLY A 39 -1.87 -11.20 14.28
C GLY A 39 -0.70 -12.18 14.20
N PRO A 40 0.21 -11.98 13.25
CA PRO A 40 1.38 -12.84 13.03
C PRO A 40 2.51 -12.57 14.02
N SER A 41 2.40 -11.51 14.84
CA SER A 41 3.41 -11.07 15.79
C SER A 41 2.76 -10.47 17.03
N ALA A 42 3.44 -10.56 18.17
CA ALA A 42 3.02 -9.93 19.42
C ALA A 42 3.02 -8.38 19.38
N LEU A 43 3.62 -7.79 18.35
CA LEU A 43 3.55 -6.35 18.10
C LEU A 43 2.20 -5.91 17.52
N VAL A 44 1.39 -6.84 17.02
CA VAL A 44 0.12 -6.56 16.37
C VAL A 44 -1.03 -6.75 17.36
N PRO A 45 -1.85 -5.72 17.61
CA PRO A 45 -3.03 -5.86 18.47
C PRO A 45 -4.04 -6.87 17.91
N GLU A 46 -4.48 -7.81 18.76
CA GLU A 46 -5.50 -8.81 18.44
C GLU A 46 -6.84 -8.19 18.03
N ASP A 47 -7.13 -6.98 18.52
CA ASP A 47 -8.37 -6.23 18.24
C ASP A 47 -8.50 -5.81 16.76
N LEU A 48 -7.43 -5.86 15.98
CA LEU A 48 -7.49 -5.71 14.52
C LEU A 48 -8.14 -6.92 13.82
N TYR A 49 -8.31 -8.04 14.52
CA TYR A 49 -8.85 -9.31 14.04
C TYR A 49 -10.18 -9.65 14.70
N ALA A 50 -10.25 -9.57 16.03
CA ALA A 50 -11.48 -9.81 16.77
C ALA A 50 -11.46 -9.04 18.09
N GLU A 51 -12.53 -8.32 18.38
CA GLU A 51 -12.67 -7.48 19.57
C GLU A 51 -13.55 -8.18 20.62
N VAL A 52 -13.07 -8.25 21.87
CA VAL A 52 -13.85 -8.74 23.02
C VAL A 52 -14.63 -7.57 23.62
N THR A 53 -15.91 -7.44 23.28
CA THR A 53 -16.73 -6.30 23.74
C THR A 53 -17.42 -6.57 25.09
N LYS A 54 -17.48 -7.83 25.52
CA LYS A 54 -17.97 -8.23 26.85
C LYS A 54 -17.33 -9.55 27.30
N GLY A 55 -17.08 -9.67 28.60
CA GLY A 55 -16.61 -10.92 29.20
C GLY A 55 -15.13 -11.17 28.95
N LEU A 56 -14.77 -12.44 28.81
CA LEU A 56 -13.39 -12.92 28.68
C LEU A 56 -13.30 -13.89 27.50
N ALA A 57 -12.34 -13.67 26.62
CA ALA A 57 -12.02 -14.62 25.57
C ALA A 57 -10.50 -14.71 25.39
N ARG A 58 -10.02 -15.91 25.09
CA ARG A 58 -8.63 -16.14 24.66
C ARG A 58 -8.60 -16.21 23.14
N ARG A 59 -7.77 -15.37 22.54
CA ARG A 59 -7.56 -15.30 21.09
C ARG A 59 -6.19 -15.88 20.76
N GLU A 60 -6.19 -16.84 19.86
CA GLU A 60 -5.01 -17.34 19.17
C GLU A 60 -5.28 -17.22 17.68
N ARG A 61 -4.23 -17.28 16.84
CA ARG A 61 -4.35 -16.95 15.41
C ARG A 61 -5.51 -17.68 14.70
N HIS A 62 -5.70 -18.96 14.97
CA HIS A 62 -6.75 -19.80 14.36
C HIS A 62 -7.84 -20.28 15.34
N ARG A 63 -7.81 -19.79 16.59
CA ARG A 63 -8.64 -20.32 17.67
C ARG A 63 -9.16 -19.20 18.58
N LEU A 64 -10.46 -19.26 18.88
CA LEU A 64 -11.13 -18.34 19.79
C LEU A 64 -11.86 -19.14 20.88
N GLU A 65 -11.46 -18.97 22.13
CA GLU A 65 -12.11 -19.56 23.29
C GLU A 65 -12.89 -18.47 24.03
N LEU A 66 -14.21 -18.60 24.14
CA LEU A 66 -15.07 -17.69 24.89
C LEU A 66 -15.45 -18.31 26.23
N SER A 67 -15.19 -17.59 27.32
CA SER A 67 -15.73 -17.93 28.65
C SER A 67 -17.23 -17.63 28.72
N PRO A 68 -17.98 -18.14 29.72
CA PRO A 68 -19.39 -17.82 29.90
C PRO A 68 -19.68 -16.32 30.00
N GLY A 69 -20.81 -15.88 29.44
CA GLY A 69 -21.25 -14.48 29.47
C GLY A 69 -20.45 -13.51 28.59
N SER A 70 -19.73 -14.02 27.59
CA SER A 70 -18.82 -13.25 26.74
C SER A 70 -19.43 -12.93 25.38
N HIS A 71 -18.94 -11.85 24.77
CA HIS A 71 -19.29 -11.43 23.42
C HIS A 71 -18.03 -10.98 22.67
N VAL A 72 -17.83 -11.55 21.48
CA VAL A 72 -16.71 -11.24 20.59
C VAL A 72 -17.24 -10.88 19.21
N THR A 73 -16.72 -9.82 18.61
CA THR A 73 -17.05 -9.41 17.24
C THR A 73 -15.82 -9.42 16.34
N THR A 74 -16.01 -9.82 15.09
CA THR A 74 -14.98 -9.74 14.03
C THR A 74 -15.26 -8.58 13.07
N ASN A 75 -16.06 -7.59 13.47
CA ASN A 75 -16.26 -6.35 12.70
C ASN A 75 -15.04 -5.41 12.81
N THR A 76 -13.89 -5.94 12.46
CA THR A 76 -12.56 -5.35 12.59
C THR A 76 -11.93 -5.31 11.20
N TYR A 77 -10.74 -4.70 11.09
CA TYR A 77 -10.05 -4.56 9.81
C TYR A 77 -9.76 -5.90 9.13
N PHE A 78 -9.13 -6.85 9.83
CA PHE A 78 -8.83 -8.18 9.26
C PHE A 78 -10.00 -9.17 9.41
N GLY A 79 -10.86 -9.02 10.42
CA GLY A 79 -11.90 -10.00 10.71
C GLY A 79 -13.09 -10.00 9.75
N ARG A 80 -13.36 -8.87 9.09
CA ARG A 80 -14.55 -8.69 8.25
C ARG A 80 -14.28 -8.96 6.76
N VAL A 81 -15.32 -9.34 6.03
CA VAL A 81 -15.34 -9.34 4.55
C VAL A 81 -15.89 -8.01 4.07
N HIS A 82 -15.12 -7.27 3.27
CA HIS A 82 -15.57 -6.01 2.66
C HIS A 82 -16.48 -6.27 1.44
N ALA A 83 -17.70 -6.74 1.70
CA ALA A 83 -18.68 -7.21 0.72
C ALA A 83 -18.97 -6.22 -0.42
N THR A 84 -18.87 -4.91 -0.16
CA THR A 84 -19.03 -3.88 -1.20
C THR A 84 -18.03 -4.00 -2.35
N TYR A 85 -16.77 -4.34 -2.06
CA TYR A 85 -15.74 -4.52 -3.08
C TYR A 85 -15.99 -5.79 -3.90
N TRP A 86 -16.38 -6.87 -3.24
CA TRP A 86 -16.76 -8.12 -3.90
C TRP A 86 -17.96 -7.91 -4.83
N GLN A 87 -19.03 -7.26 -4.37
CA GLN A 87 -20.20 -7.00 -5.20
C GLN A 87 -19.87 -6.13 -6.42
N ARG A 88 -19.01 -5.12 -6.23
CA ARG A 88 -18.73 -4.13 -7.30
C ARG A 88 -17.86 -4.70 -8.41
N TRP A 89 -16.83 -5.46 -8.04
CA TRP A 89 -15.72 -5.77 -8.93
C TRP A 89 -15.68 -7.23 -9.39
N THR A 90 -16.40 -8.13 -8.71
CA THR A 90 -16.31 -9.57 -8.94
C THR A 90 -17.61 -10.19 -9.46
N THR A 91 -17.54 -11.44 -9.89
CA THR A 91 -18.72 -12.25 -10.25
C THR A 91 -19.37 -12.96 -9.05
N VAL A 92 -18.86 -12.74 -7.83
CA VAL A 92 -19.34 -13.43 -6.62
C VAL A 92 -20.71 -12.90 -6.21
N THR A 93 -21.69 -13.77 -6.14
CA THR A 93 -23.06 -13.44 -5.67
C THR A 93 -23.35 -13.88 -4.24
N GLU A 94 -22.47 -14.68 -3.65
CA GLU A 94 -22.68 -15.34 -2.37
C GLU A 94 -21.34 -15.73 -1.72
N VAL A 95 -21.27 -15.59 -0.41
CA VAL A 95 -20.18 -16.08 0.43
C VAL A 95 -20.73 -17.04 1.47
N GLU A 96 -19.97 -18.09 1.76
CA GLU A 96 -20.24 -19.04 2.84
C GLU A 96 -19.12 -18.92 3.86
N VAL A 97 -19.47 -18.95 5.14
CA VAL A 97 -18.51 -19.04 6.23
C VAL A 97 -18.70 -20.35 6.96
N GLU A 98 -17.61 -21.10 7.06
CA GLU A 98 -17.50 -22.35 7.79
C GLU A 98 -16.66 -22.14 9.04
N ALA A 99 -16.98 -22.85 10.12
CA ALA A 99 -16.17 -22.90 11.34
C ALA A 99 -16.34 -24.25 12.05
N LEU A 100 -15.32 -24.67 12.80
CA LEU A 100 -15.40 -25.77 13.75
C LEU A 100 -15.77 -25.23 15.12
N VAL A 101 -16.72 -25.88 15.79
CA VAL A 101 -17.31 -25.39 17.04
C VAL A 101 -17.37 -26.50 18.08
N THR A 102 -16.90 -26.19 19.28
CA THR A 102 -17.02 -27.06 20.46
C THR A 102 -17.67 -26.29 21.60
N GLY A 103 -18.59 -26.93 22.33
CA GLY A 103 -19.33 -26.30 23.43
C GLY A 103 -20.65 -25.68 23.01
N SER A 104 -21.09 -24.68 23.76
CA SER A 104 -22.45 -24.12 23.69
C SER A 104 -22.40 -22.59 23.55
N GLY A 105 -23.15 -22.06 22.59
CA GLY A 105 -23.16 -20.63 22.32
C GLY A 105 -23.79 -20.27 20.99
N ARG A 106 -23.81 -18.98 20.68
CA ARG A 106 -24.47 -18.42 19.51
C ARG A 106 -23.47 -17.80 18.56
N ILE A 107 -23.61 -18.12 17.28
CA ILE A 107 -22.78 -17.59 16.21
C ILE A 107 -23.70 -16.86 15.22
N ARG A 108 -23.43 -15.58 14.96
CA ARG A 108 -24.21 -14.77 14.01
C ARG A 108 -23.34 -14.30 12.87
N LEU A 109 -23.86 -14.46 11.65
CA LEU A 109 -23.36 -13.79 10.46
C LEU A 109 -24.09 -12.45 10.34
N MET A 110 -23.32 -11.38 10.44
CA MET A 110 -23.79 -10.01 10.48
C MET A 110 -23.43 -9.29 9.19
N ALA A 111 -24.13 -8.19 8.88
CA ALA A 111 -23.68 -7.26 7.85
C ALA A 111 -24.05 -5.82 8.17
N SER A 112 -23.39 -4.89 7.50
CA SER A 112 -23.65 -3.46 7.57
C SER A 112 -23.94 -2.86 6.20
N ASP A 113 -24.41 -1.61 6.20
CA ASP A 113 -24.51 -0.77 5.01
C ASP A 113 -23.47 0.37 5.03
N THR A 114 -23.51 1.25 4.02
CA THR A 114 -22.63 2.42 3.92
C THR A 114 -22.71 3.39 5.11
N ASN A 115 -23.75 3.31 5.95
CA ASN A 115 -23.99 4.19 7.09
C ASN A 115 -23.66 3.52 8.43
N LYS A 116 -22.99 2.35 8.42
CA LYS A 116 -22.68 1.53 9.61
C LYS A 116 -23.93 0.93 10.28
N VAL A 117 -25.08 0.90 9.59
CA VAL A 117 -26.30 0.28 10.14
C VAL A 117 -26.20 -1.22 9.95
N TRP A 118 -26.26 -1.97 11.05
CA TRP A 118 -26.07 -3.42 11.05
C TRP A 118 -27.39 -4.19 10.96
N ARG A 119 -27.29 -5.45 10.51
CA ARG A 119 -28.38 -6.43 10.47
C ARG A 119 -27.84 -7.85 10.59
N ILE A 120 -28.67 -8.77 11.10
CA ILE A 120 -28.36 -10.20 11.14
C ILE A 120 -28.72 -10.81 9.78
N VAL A 121 -27.80 -11.56 9.19
CA VAL A 121 -28.00 -12.32 7.95
C VAL A 121 -28.42 -13.74 8.24
N ALA A 122 -27.67 -14.42 9.12
CA ALA A 122 -27.90 -15.79 9.52
C ALA A 122 -27.40 -16.00 10.95
N ALA A 123 -27.88 -17.04 11.61
CA ALA A 123 -27.46 -17.39 12.96
C ALA A 123 -27.47 -18.91 13.15
N HIS A 124 -26.60 -19.38 14.02
CA HIS A 124 -26.53 -20.77 14.48
C HIS A 124 -26.43 -20.79 16.01
N GLU A 125 -27.22 -21.65 16.64
CA GLU A 125 -27.13 -21.95 18.07
C GLU A 125 -26.42 -23.31 18.19
N ALA A 126 -25.23 -23.32 18.77
CA ALA A 126 -24.50 -24.54 19.09
C ALA A 126 -24.92 -25.00 20.49
N HIS A 127 -25.24 -26.29 20.62
CA HIS A 127 -25.63 -26.94 21.87
C HIS A 127 -24.76 -28.17 22.08
N ASP A 128 -23.90 -28.11 23.10
CA ASP A 128 -22.95 -29.14 23.50
C ASP A 128 -22.24 -29.77 22.28
N ALA A 129 -21.82 -28.91 21.36
CA ALA A 129 -21.20 -29.34 20.12
C ALA A 129 -19.86 -30.03 20.43
N ASP A 130 -19.63 -31.19 19.84
CA ASP A 130 -18.34 -31.89 19.89
C ASP A 130 -17.65 -31.70 18.55
N ARG A 131 -16.85 -30.62 18.45
CA ARG A 131 -16.11 -30.22 17.24
C ARG A 131 -16.94 -30.28 15.95
N GLY A 132 -18.17 -29.77 16.02
CA GLY A 132 -19.12 -29.76 14.91
C GLY A 132 -18.80 -28.66 13.89
N THR A 133 -18.99 -28.98 12.60
CA THR A 133 -18.85 -27.98 11.52
C THR A 133 -20.15 -27.20 11.34
N ILE A 134 -20.08 -25.88 11.44
CA ILE A 134 -21.20 -24.99 11.12
C ILE A 134 -20.98 -24.32 9.76
N ARG A 135 -22.07 -23.99 9.07
CA ARG A 135 -22.04 -23.21 7.82
C ARG A 135 -23.11 -22.14 7.84
N LEU A 136 -22.72 -20.90 7.56
CA LEU A 136 -23.63 -19.77 7.40
C LEU A 136 -23.40 -19.14 6.02
N THR A 137 -24.47 -18.74 5.34
CA THR A 137 -24.39 -18.19 3.97
C THR A 137 -24.95 -16.78 3.93
N ALA A 138 -24.28 -15.89 3.19
CA ALA A 138 -24.75 -14.54 2.91
C ALA A 138 -24.71 -14.22 1.42
N ARG A 139 -25.80 -13.63 0.93
CA ARG A 139 -25.85 -13.04 -0.42
C ARG A 139 -25.01 -11.78 -0.49
N ILE A 140 -24.29 -11.60 -1.59
CA ILE A 140 -23.54 -10.39 -1.93
C ILE A 140 -24.39 -9.53 -2.88
N ASP A 141 -25.50 -9.00 -2.38
CA ASP A 141 -26.54 -8.34 -3.20
C ASP A 141 -26.94 -6.93 -2.72
N ARG A 142 -26.65 -6.56 -1.47
CA ARG A 142 -27.07 -5.29 -0.84
C ARG A 142 -25.89 -4.49 -0.28
N PHE A 143 -24.84 -4.32 -1.07
CA PHE A 143 -23.58 -3.65 -0.70
C PHE A 143 -23.02 -2.71 -1.80
N VAL A 144 -23.83 -2.28 -2.76
CA VAL A 144 -23.36 -1.50 -3.93
C VAL A 144 -22.55 -0.25 -3.56
N ASP A 145 -22.99 0.47 -2.53
CA ASP A 145 -22.37 1.73 -2.08
C ASP A 145 -21.49 1.56 -0.82
N GLY A 146 -21.65 0.45 -0.12
CA GLY A 146 -20.86 0.16 1.07
C GLY A 146 -21.39 -0.99 1.91
N GLY A 147 -20.61 -1.33 2.94
CA GLY A 147 -20.92 -2.37 3.92
C GLY A 147 -20.00 -3.59 3.83
N GLY A 148 -20.03 -4.38 4.90
CA GLY A 148 -19.27 -5.62 5.01
C GLY A 148 -20.05 -6.71 5.74
N LEU A 149 -19.44 -7.89 5.83
CA LEU A 149 -19.93 -9.05 6.57
C LEU A 149 -18.94 -9.41 7.68
N TRP A 150 -19.43 -9.85 8.83
CA TRP A 150 -18.58 -10.32 9.94
C TRP A 150 -19.31 -11.37 10.77
N LEU A 151 -18.58 -12.02 11.67
CA LEU A 151 -19.11 -12.93 12.68
C LEU A 151 -19.18 -12.27 14.07
N GLU A 152 -20.24 -12.58 14.80
CA GLU A 152 -20.36 -12.36 16.24
C GLU A 152 -20.53 -13.69 16.97
N PHE A 153 -19.88 -13.80 18.12
CA PHE A 153 -19.90 -14.97 18.98
C PHE A 153 -20.40 -14.55 20.36
N THR A 154 -21.35 -15.29 20.93
CA THR A 154 -21.92 -15.00 22.24
C THR A 154 -22.09 -16.27 23.05
N THR A 155 -21.68 -16.22 24.31
CA THR A 155 -21.93 -17.28 25.30
C THR A 155 -22.87 -16.79 26.39
N GLU A 156 -23.70 -17.70 26.91
CA GLU A 156 -24.55 -17.45 28.07
C GLU A 156 -23.94 -18.14 29.30
N ALA A 157 -24.31 -19.38 29.58
CA ALA A 157 -23.84 -20.13 30.76
C ALA A 157 -22.58 -20.96 30.51
N ASP A 158 -22.31 -21.31 29.26
CA ASP A 158 -21.29 -22.27 28.87
C ASP A 158 -20.13 -21.63 28.09
N GLU A 159 -19.08 -22.42 27.85
CA GLU A 159 -17.95 -22.03 27.02
C GLU A 159 -18.19 -22.37 25.56
N LEU A 160 -17.58 -21.58 24.67
CA LEU A 160 -17.60 -21.79 23.22
C LEU A 160 -16.19 -21.70 22.67
N LEU A 161 -15.75 -22.76 22.01
CA LEU A 161 -14.51 -22.81 21.25
C LEU A 161 -14.84 -22.76 19.76
N VAL A 162 -14.24 -21.81 19.05
CA VAL A 162 -14.34 -21.65 17.60
C VAL A 162 -12.97 -21.78 16.97
N GLU A 163 -12.85 -22.64 15.96
CA GLU A 163 -11.61 -22.94 15.25
C GLU A 163 -11.85 -22.91 13.74
N ASP A 164 -10.77 -22.73 12.98
CA ASP A 164 -10.73 -22.92 11.53
C ASP A 164 -11.84 -22.17 10.76
N VAL A 165 -12.07 -20.90 11.10
CA VAL A 165 -13.03 -20.07 10.36
C VAL A 165 -12.53 -19.87 8.92
N ARG A 166 -13.37 -20.18 7.94
CA ARG A 166 -13.06 -20.07 6.50
C ARG A 166 -14.21 -19.37 5.77
N TRP A 167 -13.93 -18.22 5.19
CA TRP A 167 -14.85 -17.56 4.25
C TRP A 167 -14.53 -18.04 2.85
N THR A 168 -15.50 -18.65 2.20
CA THR A 168 -15.34 -19.27 0.88
C THR A 168 -16.33 -18.71 -0.12
N VAL A 169 -15.94 -18.71 -1.39
CA VAL A 169 -16.77 -18.31 -2.53
C VAL A 169 -16.75 -19.42 -3.58
N ALA A 170 -17.75 -19.43 -4.48
CA ALA A 170 -17.78 -20.38 -5.59
C ALA A 170 -16.53 -20.21 -6.46
N ALA A 171 -15.81 -21.29 -6.74
CA ALA A 171 -14.56 -21.25 -7.48
C ALA A 171 -14.79 -20.75 -8.93
N PRO A 172 -13.85 -19.97 -9.47
CA PRO A 172 -13.85 -19.66 -10.90
C PRO A 172 -13.59 -20.92 -11.71
N THR A 173 -13.88 -20.87 -13.02
CA THR A 173 -13.63 -22.00 -13.93
C THR A 173 -12.15 -22.39 -13.99
N ALA A 174 -11.26 -21.41 -13.87
CA ALA A 174 -9.82 -21.60 -13.78
C ALA A 174 -9.25 -20.63 -12.75
N VAL A 175 -8.29 -21.10 -11.96
CA VAL A 175 -7.49 -20.28 -11.05
C VAL A 175 -6.19 -19.96 -11.76
N ARG A 176 -5.84 -18.68 -11.85
CA ARG A 176 -4.58 -18.23 -12.45
C ARG A 176 -3.40 -18.57 -11.52
N PRO A 177 -2.28 -19.07 -12.06
CA PRO A 177 -1.05 -19.20 -11.29
C PRO A 177 -0.61 -17.84 -10.76
N VAL A 178 0.03 -17.83 -9.59
CA VAL A 178 0.53 -16.59 -8.95
C VAL A 178 2.01 -16.71 -8.64
N SER A 179 2.78 -15.69 -8.99
CA SER A 179 4.15 -15.52 -8.50
C SER A 179 4.23 -14.36 -7.51
N VAL A 180 5.06 -14.48 -6.48
CA VAL A 180 5.41 -13.37 -5.58
C VAL A 180 6.78 -12.84 -5.98
N VAL A 181 6.96 -11.51 -5.95
CA VAL A 181 8.23 -10.85 -6.23
C VAL A 181 8.60 -9.98 -5.05
N VAL A 182 9.71 -10.32 -4.40
CA VAL A 182 10.34 -9.54 -3.33
C VAL A 182 11.61 -8.90 -3.89
N CYS A 183 11.68 -7.57 -3.85
CA CYS A 183 12.86 -6.82 -4.26
C CYS A 183 13.67 -6.42 -3.02
N THR A 184 14.99 -6.66 -3.01
CA THR A 184 15.85 -6.29 -1.87
C THR A 184 17.15 -5.60 -2.25
N PHE A 185 17.61 -4.69 -1.39
CA PHE A 185 18.90 -4.00 -1.51
C PHE A 185 19.54 -3.78 -0.13
N ASN A 186 20.49 -4.63 0.26
CA ASN A 186 21.24 -4.56 1.53
C ASN A 186 20.36 -4.55 2.79
N ARG A 187 19.16 -5.14 2.74
CA ARG A 187 18.24 -5.32 3.88
C ARG A 187 18.06 -6.79 4.18
N VAL A 188 19.18 -7.46 4.42
CA VAL A 188 19.24 -8.91 4.41
C VAL A 188 18.32 -9.53 5.48
N ASP A 189 18.36 -9.01 6.71
CA ASP A 189 17.54 -9.55 7.79
C ASP A 189 16.05 -9.28 7.60
N ASP A 190 15.69 -8.11 7.07
CA ASP A 190 14.30 -7.77 6.75
C ASP A 190 13.73 -8.73 5.69
N CYS A 191 14.48 -8.92 4.59
CA CYS A 191 14.09 -9.86 3.53
C CYS A 191 13.93 -11.29 4.07
N LEU A 192 14.83 -11.75 4.94
CA LEU A 192 14.72 -13.08 5.56
C LEU A 192 13.50 -13.18 6.48
N ASN A 193 13.20 -12.15 7.26
CA ASN A 193 12.01 -12.14 8.13
C ASN A 193 10.72 -12.22 7.29
N THR A 194 10.65 -11.50 6.17
CA THR A 194 9.50 -11.54 5.24
C THR A 194 9.34 -12.94 4.62
N LEU A 195 10.44 -13.57 4.20
CA LEU A 195 10.42 -14.94 3.66
C LEU A 195 10.06 -15.98 4.73
N GLU A 196 10.56 -15.84 5.95
CA GLU A 196 10.21 -16.70 7.08
C GLU A 196 8.72 -16.60 7.40
N ALA A 197 8.16 -15.38 7.46
CA ALA A 197 6.74 -15.16 7.70
C ALA A 197 5.86 -15.81 6.63
N MET A 198 6.26 -15.78 5.35
CA MET A 198 5.59 -16.52 4.28
C MET A 198 5.67 -18.03 4.51
N ALA A 199 6.88 -18.55 4.79
CA ALA A 199 7.09 -19.98 4.97
C ALA A 199 6.42 -20.54 6.23
N ASP A 200 6.20 -19.71 7.25
CA ASP A 200 5.47 -20.02 8.49
C ASP A 200 3.96 -20.21 8.27
N ASP A 201 3.44 -19.80 7.11
CA ASP A 201 2.05 -19.99 6.71
C ASP A 201 1.93 -20.73 5.36
N PRO A 202 2.15 -22.07 5.32
CA PRO A 202 2.14 -22.85 4.09
C PRO A 202 0.81 -22.83 3.32
N GLU A 203 -0.32 -22.60 4.00
CA GLU A 203 -1.63 -22.49 3.34
C GLU A 203 -1.70 -21.25 2.45
N SER A 204 -1.17 -20.11 2.92
CA SER A 204 -1.08 -18.90 2.12
C SER A 204 -0.19 -19.06 0.87
N LEU A 205 0.88 -19.86 0.98
CA LEU A 205 1.80 -20.17 -0.11
C LEU A 205 1.28 -21.23 -1.08
N SER A 206 0.28 -22.03 -0.70
CA SER A 206 -0.22 -23.13 -1.53
C SER A 206 -0.82 -22.67 -2.87
N GLY A 207 -1.24 -21.41 -2.96
CA GLY A 207 -1.72 -20.77 -4.19
C GLY A 207 -0.64 -20.02 -4.98
N VAL A 208 0.61 -20.06 -4.53
CA VAL A 208 1.76 -19.39 -5.17
C VAL A 208 2.63 -20.44 -5.86
N ASP A 209 2.93 -20.24 -7.13
CA ASP A 209 3.76 -21.13 -7.93
C ASP A 209 5.26 -20.85 -7.73
N THR A 210 5.63 -19.57 -7.61
CA THR A 210 7.03 -19.16 -7.50
C THR A 210 7.18 -17.90 -6.66
N VAL A 211 8.21 -17.86 -5.83
CA VAL A 211 8.65 -16.69 -5.08
C VAL A 211 9.98 -16.24 -5.65
N TYR A 212 10.00 -15.11 -6.36
CA TYR A 212 11.22 -14.49 -6.84
C TYR A 212 11.76 -13.53 -5.78
N VAL A 213 13.02 -13.70 -5.42
CA VAL A 213 13.77 -12.72 -4.62
C VAL A 213 14.79 -12.07 -5.53
N VAL A 214 14.56 -10.80 -5.88
CA VAL A 214 15.44 -10.01 -6.74
C VAL A 214 16.36 -9.18 -5.86
N ASP A 215 17.57 -9.69 -5.63
CA ASP A 215 18.58 -9.05 -4.82
C ASP A 215 19.52 -8.19 -5.66
N GLN A 216 19.49 -6.90 -5.35
CA GLN A 216 20.22 -5.84 -6.02
C GLN A 216 21.40 -5.32 -5.19
N GLY A 217 21.60 -5.88 -4.00
CA GLY A 217 22.53 -5.42 -2.98
C GLY A 217 23.97 -5.89 -3.16
N GLY A 218 24.90 -5.15 -2.56
CA GLY A 218 26.29 -5.58 -2.39
C GLY A 218 26.49 -6.54 -1.21
N ASP A 219 25.53 -6.59 -0.28
CA ASP A 219 25.44 -7.55 0.83
C ASP A 219 24.33 -8.56 0.53
N PRO A 220 24.65 -9.72 -0.08
CA PRO A 220 23.65 -10.66 -0.55
C PRO A 220 22.86 -11.34 0.57
N VAL A 221 21.57 -11.60 0.34
CA VAL A 221 20.74 -12.38 1.27
C VAL A 221 21.32 -13.78 1.52
N GLU A 222 21.80 -14.44 0.46
CA GLU A 222 22.40 -15.78 0.55
C GLU A 222 23.70 -15.84 1.37
N SER A 223 24.28 -14.69 1.73
CA SER A 223 25.47 -14.64 2.59
C SER A 223 25.19 -15.01 4.05
N ARG A 224 23.92 -15.00 4.49
CA ARG A 224 23.56 -15.32 5.87
C ARG A 224 23.26 -16.82 6.03
N PRO A 225 23.73 -17.45 7.13
CA PRO A 225 23.42 -18.87 7.40
C PRO A 225 21.91 -19.18 7.39
N ARG A 226 21.09 -18.26 7.93
CA ARG A 226 19.62 -18.37 7.95
C ARG A 226 19.00 -18.59 6.58
N PHE A 227 19.60 -18.06 5.50
CA PHE A 227 19.04 -18.19 4.16
C PHE A 227 18.87 -19.66 3.73
N ALA A 228 19.83 -20.54 4.04
CA ALA A 228 19.75 -21.94 3.65
C ALA A 228 18.56 -22.65 4.31
N GLU A 229 18.27 -22.34 5.57
CA GLU A 229 17.13 -22.89 6.31
C GLU A 229 15.80 -22.40 5.74
N VAL A 230 15.71 -21.10 5.46
CA VAL A 230 14.52 -20.48 4.86
C VAL A 230 14.27 -21.02 3.45
N ALA A 231 15.30 -21.03 2.59
CA ALA A 231 15.22 -21.52 1.22
C ALA A 231 14.79 -23.00 1.16
N ALA A 232 15.25 -23.84 2.08
CA ALA A 232 14.86 -25.25 2.15
C ALA A 232 13.35 -25.44 2.39
N ARG A 233 12.69 -24.50 3.09
CA ARG A 233 11.24 -24.54 3.35
C ARG A 233 10.40 -24.24 2.10
N PHE A 234 10.92 -23.42 1.19
CA PHE A 234 10.30 -23.16 -0.11
C PHE A 234 10.65 -24.23 -1.16
N GLY A 235 11.83 -24.84 -1.04
CA GLY A 235 12.31 -25.82 -2.03
C GLY A 235 12.43 -25.20 -3.43
N GLU A 236 11.81 -25.83 -4.42
CA GLU A 236 11.86 -25.36 -5.81
C GLU A 236 11.01 -24.10 -6.09
N GLN A 237 10.13 -23.72 -5.15
CA GLN A 237 9.28 -22.54 -5.26
C GLN A 237 10.08 -21.24 -5.18
N LEU A 238 11.23 -21.23 -4.49
CA LEU A 238 12.07 -20.04 -4.35
C LEU A 238 13.05 -19.90 -5.54
N ARG A 239 13.03 -18.73 -6.16
CA ARG A 239 13.97 -18.32 -7.22
C ARG A 239 14.72 -17.08 -6.77
N TYR A 240 15.96 -17.28 -6.32
CA TYR A 240 16.83 -16.19 -5.91
C TYR A 240 17.62 -15.65 -7.12
N LEU A 241 17.48 -14.36 -7.41
CA LEU A 241 18.04 -13.69 -8.58
C LEU A 241 18.93 -12.54 -8.13
N ARG A 242 20.16 -12.49 -8.67
CA ARG A 242 21.12 -11.40 -8.45
C ARG A 242 21.15 -10.48 -9.66
N GLN A 243 21.11 -9.17 -9.45
CA GLN A 243 21.28 -8.19 -10.52
C GLN A 243 21.93 -6.89 -10.03
N PRO A 244 22.41 -6.01 -10.93
CA PRO A 244 22.82 -4.65 -10.56
C PRO A 244 21.67 -3.83 -9.97
N ASN A 245 22.00 -2.79 -9.20
CA ASN A 245 20.99 -1.92 -8.62
C ASN A 245 20.32 -1.04 -9.68
N LEU A 246 19.08 -1.40 -10.02
CA LEU A 246 18.17 -0.66 -10.89
C LEU A 246 17.00 -0.05 -10.10
N GLY A 247 17.13 -0.01 -8.77
CA GLY A 247 16.12 0.52 -7.84
C GLY A 247 14.86 -0.34 -7.77
N GLY A 248 13.83 0.18 -7.11
CA GLY A 248 12.55 -0.51 -6.89
C GLY A 248 11.90 -0.93 -8.21
N ALA A 249 11.80 -0.02 -9.18
CA ALA A 249 11.15 -0.33 -10.46
C ALA A 249 11.88 -1.44 -11.20
N GLY A 250 13.21 -1.43 -11.20
CA GLY A 250 14.01 -2.46 -11.85
C GLY A 250 13.94 -3.82 -11.17
N GLY A 251 13.82 -3.86 -9.84
CA GLY A 251 13.67 -5.09 -9.07
C GLY A 251 12.31 -5.74 -9.25
N PHE A 252 11.22 -4.98 -9.07
CA PHE A 252 9.86 -5.48 -9.31
C PHE A 252 9.63 -5.90 -10.76
N THR A 253 10.10 -5.08 -11.70
CA THR A 253 10.00 -5.41 -13.13
C THR A 253 10.78 -6.68 -13.47
N ARG A 254 11.86 -7.00 -12.76
CA ARG A 254 12.61 -8.23 -13.02
C ARG A 254 11.76 -9.45 -12.71
N GLY A 255 11.12 -9.48 -11.53
CA GLY A 255 10.23 -10.58 -11.20
C GLY A 255 9.04 -10.66 -12.16
N LEU A 256 8.49 -9.52 -12.58
CA LEU A 256 7.44 -9.47 -13.62
C LEU A 256 7.94 -10.04 -14.96
N PHE A 257 9.17 -9.72 -15.36
CA PHE A 257 9.81 -10.17 -16.60
C PHE A 257 9.99 -11.70 -16.62
N GLU A 258 10.41 -12.29 -15.50
CA GLU A 258 10.59 -13.74 -15.33
C GLU A 258 9.23 -14.46 -15.29
N ALA A 259 8.27 -13.93 -14.53
CA ALA A 259 6.94 -14.53 -14.33
C ALA A 259 6.03 -14.45 -15.58
N THR A 260 6.30 -13.50 -16.49
CA THR A 260 5.55 -13.38 -17.74
C THR A 260 6.25 -14.11 -18.90
N GLY A 261 7.57 -14.22 -18.94
CA GLY A 261 8.26 -14.94 -20.02
C GLY A 261 7.86 -14.46 -21.44
N THR A 262 8.08 -15.31 -22.45
CA THR A 262 7.70 -15.04 -23.85
C THR A 262 6.47 -15.83 -24.32
N ASP A 263 6.15 -16.96 -23.67
CA ASP A 263 4.99 -17.77 -23.99
C ASP A 263 3.78 -17.36 -23.15
N ALA A 264 2.74 -16.85 -23.81
CA ALA A 264 1.50 -16.43 -23.16
C ALA A 264 0.82 -17.53 -22.33
N ALA A 265 1.08 -18.81 -22.63
CA ALA A 265 0.52 -19.95 -21.89
C ALA A 265 1.16 -20.16 -20.50
N THR A 266 2.34 -19.58 -20.23
CA THR A 266 3.07 -19.75 -18.96
C THR A 266 2.97 -18.54 -18.03
N HIS A 267 2.18 -17.52 -18.37
CA HIS A 267 2.06 -16.31 -17.56
C HIS A 267 1.35 -16.57 -16.23
N SER A 268 1.96 -16.10 -15.13
CA SER A 268 1.31 -16.01 -13.82
C SER A 268 0.92 -14.57 -13.48
N ASP A 269 -0.15 -14.38 -12.71
CA ASP A 269 -0.38 -13.12 -12.00
C ASP A 269 0.80 -12.87 -11.05
N VAL A 270 1.16 -11.61 -10.80
CA VAL A 270 2.33 -11.27 -10.01
C VAL A 270 1.97 -10.40 -8.82
N VAL A 271 2.27 -10.86 -7.60
CA VAL A 271 2.19 -10.08 -6.37
C VAL A 271 3.55 -9.45 -6.10
N PHE A 272 3.65 -8.13 -6.26
CA PHE A 272 4.78 -7.36 -5.74
C PHE A 272 4.69 -7.25 -4.23
N MET A 273 5.84 -7.38 -3.56
CA MET A 273 5.96 -7.23 -2.11
C MET A 273 7.31 -6.59 -1.73
N ASP A 274 7.29 -5.63 -0.81
CA ASP A 274 8.52 -5.06 -0.24
C ASP A 274 9.23 -6.07 0.69
N ASP A 275 10.54 -5.90 0.90
CA ASP A 275 11.35 -6.77 1.74
C ASP A 275 11.30 -6.40 3.23
N ASP A 276 11.00 -5.14 3.56
CA ASP A 276 10.94 -4.59 4.91
C ASP A 276 9.51 -4.41 5.45
N VAL A 277 8.72 -5.47 5.31
CA VAL A 277 7.35 -5.54 5.84
C VAL A 277 7.26 -6.48 7.04
N LEU A 278 6.42 -6.14 8.01
CA LEU A 278 5.83 -7.15 8.89
C LEU A 278 4.63 -7.73 8.13
N LEU A 279 4.82 -8.93 7.58
CA LEU A 279 3.86 -9.58 6.70
C LEU A 279 2.70 -10.20 7.50
N GLU A 280 1.48 -9.95 7.03
CA GLU A 280 0.31 -10.77 7.32
C GLU A 280 0.08 -11.71 6.12
N PRO A 281 0.47 -13.00 6.21
CA PRO A 281 0.44 -13.92 5.07
C PRO A 281 -0.94 -14.10 4.44
N GLU A 282 -2.00 -13.84 5.21
CA GLU A 282 -3.39 -13.83 4.73
C GLU A 282 -3.60 -12.90 3.52
N ILE A 283 -2.76 -11.88 3.35
CA ILE A 283 -2.80 -10.98 2.19
C ILE A 283 -2.71 -11.74 0.86
N LEU A 284 -1.90 -12.81 0.78
CA LEU A 284 -1.72 -13.60 -0.45
C LEU A 284 -3.03 -14.30 -0.85
N ILE A 285 -3.76 -14.85 0.13
CA ILE A 285 -5.07 -15.49 -0.10
C ILE A 285 -6.08 -14.43 -0.58
N ARG A 286 -6.17 -13.29 0.12
CA ARG A 286 -7.17 -12.26 -0.17
C ARG A 286 -6.98 -11.65 -1.56
N LEU A 287 -5.74 -11.25 -1.89
CA LEU A 287 -5.44 -10.64 -3.20
C LEU A 287 -5.69 -11.64 -4.33
N THR A 288 -5.18 -12.87 -4.19
CA THR A 288 -5.32 -13.91 -5.22
C THR A 288 -6.77 -14.33 -5.42
N ALA A 289 -7.50 -14.58 -4.33
CA ALA A 289 -8.91 -14.95 -4.42
C ALA A 289 -9.74 -13.82 -5.04
N PHE A 290 -9.53 -12.57 -4.64
CA PHE A 290 -10.24 -11.44 -5.21
C PHE A 290 -9.94 -11.28 -6.70
N ALA A 291 -8.66 -11.25 -7.08
CA ALA A 291 -8.23 -11.11 -8.47
C ALA A 291 -8.85 -12.17 -9.39
N ASN A 292 -8.87 -13.43 -8.95
CA ASN A 292 -9.44 -14.54 -9.71
C ASN A 292 -10.96 -14.46 -9.93
N HIS A 293 -11.68 -13.62 -9.19
CA HIS A 293 -13.12 -13.41 -9.37
C HIS A 293 -13.47 -12.08 -10.03
N THR A 294 -12.48 -11.22 -10.30
CA THR A 294 -12.75 -9.92 -10.92
C THR A 294 -13.42 -10.09 -12.29
N THR A 295 -14.42 -9.26 -12.56
CA THR A 295 -15.20 -9.28 -13.82
C THR A 295 -14.37 -8.92 -15.06
N ARG A 296 -13.17 -8.39 -14.85
CA ARG A 296 -12.15 -8.05 -15.84
C ARG A 296 -10.79 -8.01 -15.14
N PRO A 297 -9.66 -8.18 -15.84
CA PRO A 297 -8.34 -8.03 -15.24
C PRO A 297 -8.23 -6.69 -14.51
N THR A 298 -7.83 -6.74 -13.24
CA THR A 298 -7.86 -5.63 -12.28
C THR A 298 -6.58 -5.70 -11.45
N ILE A 299 -5.90 -4.57 -11.28
CA ILE A 299 -4.79 -4.48 -10.32
C ILE A 299 -5.39 -4.51 -8.91
N VAL A 300 -4.95 -5.45 -8.07
CA VAL A 300 -5.47 -5.62 -6.70
C VAL A 300 -4.36 -5.32 -5.71
N GLY A 301 -4.44 -4.15 -5.10
CA GLY A 301 -3.51 -3.66 -4.10
C GLY A 301 -3.91 -4.04 -2.69
N GLY A 302 -2.93 -4.40 -1.88
CA GLY A 302 -3.06 -4.43 -0.43
C GLY A 302 -2.90 -3.04 0.16
N GLN A 303 -3.57 -2.79 1.27
CA GLN A 303 -3.43 -1.57 2.06
C GLN A 303 -2.21 -1.64 3.00
N MET A 304 -1.63 -0.49 3.29
CA MET A 304 -0.47 -0.37 4.17
C MET A 304 -0.90 0.13 5.56
N LEU A 305 -0.55 -0.61 6.60
CA LEU A 305 -0.58 -0.15 7.98
C LEU A 305 0.82 0.35 8.38
N ASN A 306 0.87 1.27 9.33
CA ASN A 306 2.12 1.84 9.84
C ASN A 306 2.82 0.85 10.78
N LEU A 307 4.10 0.52 10.53
CA LEU A 307 4.85 -0.47 11.30
C LEU A 307 5.09 -0.07 12.76
N LEU A 308 5.39 1.21 13.04
CA LEU A 308 5.60 1.70 14.41
C LEU A 308 4.28 1.99 15.13
N HIS A 309 3.22 2.30 14.37
CA HIS A 309 1.88 2.57 14.88
C HIS A 309 0.89 1.53 14.29
N PRO A 310 0.94 0.26 14.72
CA PRO A 310 0.35 -0.87 14.02
C PRO A 310 -1.18 -0.84 13.88
N THR A 311 -1.88 0.05 14.59
CA THR A 311 -3.33 0.25 14.44
C THR A 311 -3.68 1.27 13.37
N HIS A 312 -2.71 2.05 12.86
CA HIS A 312 -2.96 3.13 11.92
C HIS A 312 -2.89 2.62 10.49
N LEU A 313 -3.99 2.77 9.76
CA LEU A 313 -4.04 2.61 8.32
C LEU A 313 -3.44 3.86 7.67
N HIS A 314 -2.40 3.70 6.84
CA HIS A 314 -1.75 4.81 6.15
C HIS A 314 -2.73 5.54 5.23
N ILE A 315 -3.34 4.81 4.30
CA ILE A 315 -4.32 5.35 3.36
C ILE A 315 -5.19 4.22 2.80
N GLY A 316 -6.50 4.47 2.69
CA GLY A 316 -7.46 3.49 2.16
C GLY A 316 -7.57 3.49 0.63
N ALA A 317 -7.36 4.64 0.00
CA ALA A 317 -7.34 4.85 -1.44
C ALA A 317 -6.66 6.18 -1.76
N GLU A 318 -5.81 6.20 -2.79
CA GLU A 318 -4.97 7.34 -3.13
C GLU A 318 -5.03 7.70 -4.62
N TYR A 319 -4.78 8.96 -4.92
CA TYR A 319 -4.59 9.43 -6.29
C TYR A 319 -3.37 10.37 -6.37
N ALA A 320 -2.94 10.66 -7.58
CA ALA A 320 -1.90 11.61 -7.86
C ALA A 320 -2.44 12.79 -8.71
N ASP A 321 -1.87 13.96 -8.49
CA ASP A 321 -1.99 15.10 -9.40
C ASP A 321 -0.61 15.37 -10.02
N PRO A 322 -0.33 14.79 -11.20
CA PRO A 322 0.97 14.95 -11.86
C PRO A 322 1.29 16.42 -12.18
N GLU A 323 0.32 17.26 -12.53
CA GLU A 323 0.58 18.67 -12.82
C GLU A 323 0.91 19.49 -11.57
N ARG A 324 0.48 19.03 -10.39
CA ARG A 324 0.89 19.56 -9.08
C ARG A 324 2.13 18.89 -8.50
N LEU A 325 2.73 17.93 -9.22
CA LEU A 325 3.89 17.17 -8.77
C LEU A 325 3.66 16.50 -7.40
N ALA A 326 2.45 15.96 -7.20
CA ALA A 326 1.99 15.39 -5.94
C ALA A 326 1.39 14.00 -6.16
N ALA A 327 1.84 13.03 -5.37
CA ALA A 327 1.29 11.68 -5.28
C ALA A 327 0.88 11.41 -3.82
N GLY A 328 0.15 10.32 -3.57
CA GLY A 328 -0.31 9.96 -2.23
C GLY A 328 -1.41 10.87 -1.69
N LEU A 329 -2.22 11.48 -2.57
CA LEU A 329 -3.34 12.31 -2.14
C LEU A 329 -4.51 11.41 -1.76
N PRO A 330 -5.13 11.59 -0.58
CA PRO A 330 -6.28 10.78 -0.19
C PRO A 330 -7.46 11.08 -1.10
N VAL A 331 -8.06 10.02 -1.65
CA VAL A 331 -9.36 10.14 -2.33
C VAL A 331 -10.38 10.60 -1.29
N ALA A 332 -11.36 11.42 -1.70
CA ALA A 332 -12.41 11.88 -0.81
C ALA A 332 -13.10 10.68 -0.12
N GLU A 333 -13.36 10.80 1.19
CA GLU A 333 -13.95 9.74 2.03
C GLU A 333 -13.07 8.50 2.27
N ALA A 334 -11.86 8.44 1.69
CA ALA A 334 -10.88 7.42 2.06
C ALA A 334 -10.36 7.68 3.49
N PHE A 335 -10.06 6.60 4.21
CA PHE A 335 -9.28 6.69 5.43
C PHE A 335 -7.87 7.18 5.09
N HIS A 336 -7.30 8.01 5.95
CA HIS A 336 -5.96 8.55 5.83
C HIS A 336 -5.41 8.74 7.23
N ASP A 337 -4.28 8.09 7.51
CA ASP A 337 -3.61 8.03 8.82
C ASP A 337 -4.61 7.81 9.96
N THR A 338 -5.45 6.78 9.81
CA THR A 338 -6.62 6.54 10.66
C THR A 338 -6.34 5.39 11.62
N ASP A 339 -6.48 5.62 12.92
CA ASP A 339 -6.47 4.57 13.94
C ASP A 339 -7.70 3.67 13.80
N LEU A 340 -7.49 2.43 13.38
CA LEU A 340 -8.54 1.43 13.12
C LEU A 340 -9.21 0.93 14.41
N LEU A 341 -8.58 1.11 15.57
CA LEU A 341 -9.19 0.83 16.88
C LEU A 341 -9.87 2.06 17.49
N GLY A 342 -9.79 3.20 16.79
CA GLY A 342 -10.40 4.46 17.20
C GLY A 342 -11.88 4.58 16.83
N LEU A 343 -12.43 5.74 17.17
CA LEU A 343 -13.80 6.14 16.86
C LEU A 343 -13.81 7.32 15.89
N ASP A 344 -14.85 7.39 15.06
CA ASP A 344 -15.11 8.52 14.17
C ASP A 344 -15.75 9.70 14.93
N GLU A 345 -15.97 10.82 14.23
CA GLU A 345 -16.57 12.03 14.80
C GLU A 345 -18.00 11.82 15.35
N ARG A 346 -18.68 10.73 14.98
CA ARG A 346 -20.01 10.33 15.49
C ARG A 346 -19.90 9.33 16.64
N ASN A 347 -18.70 9.09 17.16
CA ASN A 347 -18.41 8.11 18.20
C ASN A 347 -18.74 6.67 17.77
N LEU A 348 -18.59 6.36 16.47
CA LEU A 348 -18.74 5.02 15.92
C LEU A 348 -17.38 4.43 15.54
N PRO A 349 -17.16 3.10 15.64
CA PRO A 349 -15.88 2.47 15.30
C PRO A 349 -15.36 2.82 13.90
N ASN A 350 -14.05 3.00 13.77
CA ASN A 350 -13.37 3.28 12.49
C ASN A 350 -13.33 2.04 11.59
N VAL A 351 -14.46 1.79 10.92
CA VAL A 351 -14.64 0.70 9.96
C VAL A 351 -14.84 1.26 8.56
N GLN A 352 -14.09 0.74 7.58
CA GLN A 352 -14.24 1.11 6.16
C GLN A 352 -15.52 0.51 5.57
N GLU A 353 -16.62 1.25 5.66
CA GLU A 353 -17.90 0.87 5.05
C GLU A 353 -18.05 1.35 3.62
N ARG A 354 -17.63 2.59 3.33
CA ARG A 354 -17.78 3.19 2.01
C ARG A 354 -16.80 2.55 1.05
N ARG A 355 -17.29 2.19 -0.14
CA ARG A 355 -16.40 1.85 -1.25
C ARG A 355 -15.77 3.13 -1.79
N VAL A 356 -14.44 3.15 -1.83
CA VAL A 356 -13.66 4.21 -2.46
C VAL A 356 -12.83 3.60 -3.59
N ASP A 357 -12.90 4.22 -4.76
CA ASP A 357 -12.15 3.80 -5.93
C ASP A 357 -10.79 4.52 -5.96
N THR A 358 -9.75 3.81 -6.39
CA THR A 358 -8.37 4.31 -6.50
C THR A 358 -7.88 4.21 -7.94
N GLU A 359 -6.82 4.93 -8.28
CA GLU A 359 -6.24 4.88 -9.63
C GLU A 359 -4.95 4.05 -9.68
N TYR A 360 -4.26 3.92 -8.55
CA TYR A 360 -3.09 3.06 -8.36
C TYR A 360 -3.06 2.48 -6.94
N ASN A 361 -2.08 1.63 -6.67
CA ASN A 361 -1.73 1.18 -5.32
C ASN A 361 -0.21 1.05 -5.25
N GLY A 362 0.39 1.44 -4.13
CA GLY A 362 1.80 1.22 -3.88
C GLY A 362 2.20 -0.26 -3.97
N TRP A 363 3.45 -0.51 -4.31
CA TRP A 363 3.98 -1.86 -4.57
C TRP A 363 4.49 -2.61 -3.34
N TRP A 364 4.23 -2.08 -2.13
CA TRP A 364 4.44 -2.81 -0.88
C TRP A 364 3.70 -4.15 -0.85
N ALA A 365 2.51 -4.20 -1.47
CA ALA A 365 1.73 -5.41 -1.75
C ALA A 365 0.77 -5.12 -2.91
N CYS A 366 1.04 -5.61 -4.11
CA CYS A 366 0.22 -5.31 -5.28
C CYS A 366 0.19 -6.45 -6.29
N LEU A 367 -1.00 -7.02 -6.53
CA LEU A 367 -1.22 -8.05 -7.54
C LEU A 367 -1.51 -7.42 -8.90
N ILE A 368 -0.69 -7.76 -9.88
CA ILE A 368 -0.81 -7.34 -11.28
C ILE A 368 -1.13 -8.58 -12.14
N PRO A 369 -2.32 -8.65 -12.75
CA PRO A 369 -2.65 -9.71 -13.68
C PRO A 369 -1.77 -9.67 -14.93
N ALA A 370 -1.39 -10.84 -15.42
CA ALA A 370 -0.48 -10.94 -16.56
C ALA A 370 -1.08 -10.39 -17.87
N GLU A 371 -2.41 -10.40 -17.99
CA GLU A 371 -3.16 -9.76 -19.08
C GLU A 371 -2.83 -8.27 -19.21
N ILE A 372 -2.66 -7.59 -18.06
CA ILE A 372 -2.39 -6.15 -18.04
C ILE A 372 -0.99 -5.88 -18.59
N VAL A 373 0.01 -6.67 -18.17
CA VAL A 373 1.40 -6.53 -18.67
C VAL A 373 1.45 -6.68 -20.19
N ARG A 374 0.74 -7.67 -20.75
CA ARG A 374 0.66 -7.87 -22.21
C ARG A 374 0.00 -6.68 -22.92
N ALA A 375 -1.02 -6.09 -22.30
CA ALA A 375 -1.77 -5.00 -22.91
C ALA A 375 -1.06 -3.64 -22.82
N VAL A 376 -0.32 -3.37 -21.74
CA VAL A 376 0.24 -2.03 -21.45
C VAL A 376 1.76 -1.98 -21.32
N GLY A 377 2.45 -3.10 -21.50
CA GLY A 377 3.90 -3.23 -21.35
C GLY A 377 4.35 -3.20 -19.88
N TYR A 378 5.67 -3.32 -19.67
CA TYR A 378 6.31 -3.30 -18.35
C TYR A 378 6.36 -1.90 -17.74
N PRO A 379 6.57 -1.76 -16.42
CA PRO A 379 6.85 -0.47 -15.81
C PRO A 379 7.91 0.36 -16.52
N LEU A 380 7.83 1.68 -16.38
CA LEU A 380 8.88 2.55 -16.89
C LEU A 380 10.20 2.28 -16.16
N PRO A 381 11.36 2.35 -16.85
CA PRO A 381 12.69 2.14 -16.28
C PRO A 381 13.15 3.36 -15.46
N MET A 382 12.37 3.70 -14.44
CA MET A 382 12.72 4.65 -13.39
C MET A 382 13.53 3.92 -12.30
N PHE A 383 14.23 4.66 -11.45
CA PHE A 383 14.93 4.03 -10.32
C PHE A 383 13.92 3.62 -9.23
N PHE A 384 13.09 4.56 -8.74
CA PHE A 384 12.01 4.32 -7.77
C PHE A 384 11.09 5.56 -7.68
N GLN A 385 9.89 5.37 -7.12
CA GLN A 385 8.79 6.34 -6.98
C GLN A 385 8.13 6.74 -8.29
N TRP A 386 6.79 6.87 -8.26
CA TRP A 386 5.90 7.16 -9.39
C TRP A 386 5.80 6.06 -10.44
N ASP A 387 6.58 5.00 -10.32
CA ASP A 387 6.50 3.77 -11.11
C ASP A 387 5.15 3.07 -10.91
N ASP A 388 4.71 2.96 -9.66
CA ASP A 388 3.38 2.50 -9.27
C ASP A 388 2.23 3.38 -9.81
N VAL A 389 2.35 4.70 -9.62
CA VAL A 389 1.38 5.71 -10.07
C VAL A 389 1.23 5.66 -11.59
N GLU A 390 2.34 5.73 -12.31
CA GLU A 390 2.34 5.75 -13.77
C GLU A 390 1.76 4.46 -14.34
N TYR A 391 2.11 3.31 -13.76
CA TYR A 391 1.60 2.02 -14.20
C TYR A 391 0.08 1.90 -13.97
N GLY A 392 -0.42 2.32 -12.80
CA GLY A 392 -1.85 2.36 -12.51
C GLY A 392 -2.62 3.26 -13.47
N TYR A 393 -2.10 4.46 -13.74
CA TYR A 393 -2.73 5.42 -14.67
C TYR A 393 -2.73 4.89 -16.11
N ARG A 394 -1.63 4.26 -16.53
CA ARG A 394 -1.53 3.62 -17.84
C ARG A 394 -2.49 2.44 -17.99
N ALA A 395 -2.58 1.58 -16.98
CA ALA A 395 -3.53 0.46 -16.95
C ALA A 395 -4.98 0.95 -17.04
N ARG A 396 -5.31 1.99 -16.27
CA ARG A 396 -6.63 2.63 -16.28
C ARG A 396 -6.99 3.22 -17.64
N ALA A 397 -6.04 3.87 -18.32
CA ALA A 397 -6.23 4.40 -19.67
C ALA A 397 -6.56 3.29 -20.70
N HIS A 398 -6.16 2.04 -20.43
CA HIS A 398 -6.45 0.85 -21.24
C HIS A 398 -7.66 0.06 -20.73
N GLY A 399 -8.43 0.59 -19.78
CA GLY A 399 -9.66 -0.02 -19.29
C GLY A 399 -9.49 -1.05 -18.16
N PHE A 400 -8.29 -1.15 -17.58
CA PHE A 400 -8.01 -2.00 -16.42
C PHE A 400 -8.06 -1.18 -15.13
N PRO A 401 -9.01 -1.45 -14.21
CA PRO A 401 -9.12 -0.70 -12.96
C PRO A 401 -8.07 -1.15 -11.94
N THR A 402 -7.91 -0.31 -10.90
CA THR A 402 -7.16 -0.65 -9.68
C THR A 402 -8.11 -0.67 -8.49
N VAL A 403 -7.91 -1.62 -7.58
CA VAL A 403 -8.63 -1.73 -6.31
C VAL A 403 -7.61 -1.79 -5.18
N SER A 404 -7.70 -0.88 -4.20
CA SER A 404 -7.04 -1.07 -2.91
C SER A 404 -8.02 -1.82 -2.01
N LEU A 405 -7.73 -3.09 -1.73
CA LEU A 405 -8.66 -4.03 -1.11
C LEU A 405 -8.61 -3.91 0.42
N PRO A 406 -9.67 -3.41 1.08
CA PRO A 406 -9.64 -3.28 2.53
C PRO A 406 -9.63 -4.63 3.24
N GLY A 407 -8.96 -4.68 4.38
CA GLY A 407 -8.71 -5.91 5.12
C GLY A 407 -7.62 -6.81 4.52
N ALA A 408 -7.12 -6.53 3.31
CA ALA A 408 -5.89 -7.14 2.81
C ALA A 408 -4.76 -6.13 3.02
N GLY A 409 -3.92 -6.35 4.02
CA GLY A 409 -2.84 -5.41 4.32
C GLY A 409 -1.68 -6.02 5.07
N LEU A 410 -0.62 -5.23 5.17
CA LEU A 410 0.62 -5.54 5.88
C LEU A 410 1.12 -4.28 6.58
N TRP A 411 2.15 -4.43 7.40
CA TRP A 411 2.79 -3.30 8.07
C TRP A 411 4.11 -2.95 7.40
N HIS A 412 4.31 -1.66 7.14
CA HIS A 412 5.52 -1.15 6.51
C HIS A 412 5.89 0.22 7.11
N ALA A 413 7.11 0.69 6.83
CA ALA A 413 7.66 1.89 7.46
C ALA A 413 6.71 3.11 7.39
N ASP A 414 6.53 3.77 8.52
CA ASP A 414 5.66 4.94 8.69
C ASP A 414 6.12 6.11 7.80
N PHE A 415 5.40 6.38 6.71
CA PHE A 415 5.81 7.44 5.76
C PHE A 415 5.75 8.83 6.37
N GLY A 416 4.90 9.05 7.38
CA GLY A 416 4.86 10.31 8.14
C GLY A 416 6.15 10.63 8.90
N TRP A 417 6.99 9.62 9.18
CA TRP A 417 8.25 9.76 9.89
C TRP A 417 9.47 9.87 8.97
N LYS A 418 9.30 9.73 7.65
CA LYS A 418 10.40 9.88 6.69
C LYS A 418 10.71 11.36 6.45
N ASP A 419 11.99 11.72 6.47
CA ASP A 419 12.41 13.09 6.18
C ASP A 419 12.18 13.44 4.71
N TRP A 420 11.58 14.60 4.48
CA TRP A 420 11.41 15.11 3.11
C TRP A 420 12.68 15.78 2.58
N ASP A 421 13.66 16.12 3.42
CA ASP A 421 14.94 16.66 2.96
C ASP A 421 15.96 15.54 2.64
N GLU A 422 15.56 14.64 1.75
CA GLU A 422 16.35 13.50 1.32
C GLU A 422 16.69 13.52 -0.18
N TRP A 423 17.72 12.73 -0.54
CA TRP A 423 18.19 12.61 -1.92
C TRP A 423 17.13 12.07 -2.87
N HIS A 424 16.22 11.24 -2.37
CA HIS A 424 15.16 10.64 -3.16
C HIS A 424 14.12 11.64 -3.70
N ARG A 425 14.04 12.85 -3.11
CA ARG A 425 13.12 13.91 -3.60
C ARG A 425 13.40 14.34 -5.04
N TYR A 426 14.65 14.20 -5.51
CA TYR A 426 14.96 14.34 -6.93
C TYR A 426 14.11 13.42 -7.81
N PHE A 427 14.04 12.12 -7.47
CA PHE A 427 13.30 11.13 -8.26
C PHE A 427 11.82 11.43 -8.22
N ASN A 428 11.29 11.77 -7.05
CA ASN A 428 9.90 12.20 -6.92
C ASN A 428 9.53 13.30 -7.92
N LEU A 429 10.33 14.37 -8.00
CA LEU A 429 10.04 15.52 -8.86
C LEU A 429 10.23 15.22 -10.34
N ARG A 430 11.34 14.55 -10.69
CA ARG A 430 11.64 14.19 -12.08
C ARG A 430 10.58 13.22 -12.61
N ASN A 431 10.26 12.18 -11.85
CA ASN A 431 9.31 11.17 -12.28
C ASN A 431 7.89 11.73 -12.32
N ALA A 432 7.51 12.64 -11.42
CA ALA A 432 6.25 13.39 -11.53
C ALA A 432 6.13 14.17 -12.86
N LEU A 433 7.21 14.81 -13.32
CA LEU A 433 7.24 15.51 -14.61
C LEU A 433 7.08 14.53 -15.78
N ILE A 434 7.71 13.36 -15.71
CA ILE A 434 7.57 12.29 -16.72
C ILE A 434 6.12 11.79 -16.73
N THR A 435 5.53 11.48 -15.58
CA THR A 435 4.13 11.05 -15.45
C THR A 435 3.17 12.14 -15.95
N ALA A 436 3.44 13.41 -15.64
CA ALA A 436 2.65 14.52 -16.18
C ALA A 436 2.73 14.59 -17.71
N ALA A 437 3.93 14.38 -18.29
CA ALA A 437 4.09 14.36 -19.74
C ALA A 437 3.28 13.23 -20.39
N LEU A 438 3.24 12.06 -19.77
CA LEU A 438 2.57 10.87 -20.32
C LEU A 438 1.04 10.90 -20.14
N HIS A 439 0.55 11.40 -19.01
CA HIS A 439 -0.85 11.17 -18.60
C HIS A 439 -1.71 12.45 -18.48
N THR A 440 -1.17 13.62 -18.82
CA THR A 440 -1.90 14.89 -18.76
C THR A 440 -1.72 15.74 -20.02
N GLY A 441 -2.43 16.87 -20.10
CA GLY A 441 -2.23 17.89 -21.11
C GLY A 441 -0.89 18.63 -21.00
N PHE A 442 -0.11 18.38 -19.94
CA PHE A 442 1.19 18.97 -19.67
C PHE A 442 1.15 20.51 -19.65
N SER A 443 0.31 21.08 -18.78
CA SER A 443 0.22 22.53 -18.61
C SER A 443 1.51 23.13 -18.07
N VAL A 444 2.32 23.70 -18.96
CA VAL A 444 3.53 24.46 -18.63
C VAL A 444 3.25 25.54 -17.59
N LYS A 445 2.08 26.18 -17.65
CA LYS A 445 1.67 27.21 -16.68
C LYS A 445 1.44 26.61 -15.30
N THR A 446 0.74 25.48 -15.19
CA THR A 446 0.46 24.83 -13.91
C THR A 446 1.74 24.29 -13.30
N ILE A 447 2.47 23.48 -14.05
CA ILE A 447 3.71 22.82 -13.61
C ILE A 447 4.79 23.86 -13.32
N GLY A 448 4.99 24.83 -14.21
CA GLY A 448 5.97 25.91 -14.01
C GLY A 448 5.67 26.78 -12.80
N LYS A 449 4.38 27.04 -12.50
CA LYS A 449 3.97 27.69 -11.25
C LYS A 449 4.34 26.82 -10.05
N GLN A 450 4.08 25.52 -10.10
CA GLN A 450 4.40 24.61 -9.00
C GLN A 450 5.91 24.51 -8.74
N ILE A 451 6.72 24.36 -9.78
CA ILE A 451 8.20 24.41 -9.68
C ILE A 451 8.64 25.73 -9.05
N SER A 452 8.04 26.86 -9.46
CA SER A 452 8.36 28.18 -8.90
C SER A 452 8.00 28.29 -7.41
N VAL A 453 6.88 27.71 -6.99
CA VAL A 453 6.47 27.66 -5.58
C VAL A 453 7.48 26.84 -4.76
N LEU A 454 7.82 25.63 -5.22
CA LEU A 454 8.80 24.78 -4.54
C LEU A 454 10.18 25.46 -4.45
N LEU A 455 10.66 26.01 -5.56
CA LEU A 455 11.92 26.77 -5.61
C LEU A 455 11.92 27.91 -4.59
N GLY A 456 10.84 28.69 -4.55
CA GLY A 456 10.71 29.81 -3.62
C GLY A 456 10.66 29.36 -2.15
N GLN A 457 9.98 28.26 -1.85
CA GLN A 457 9.89 27.72 -0.49
C GLN A 457 11.23 27.13 -0.03
N TYR A 458 11.91 26.36 -0.88
CA TYR A 458 13.21 25.76 -0.56
C TYR A 458 14.30 26.81 -0.35
N LEU A 459 14.37 27.84 -1.21
CA LEU A 459 15.33 28.93 -1.06
C LEU A 459 15.11 29.69 0.26
N ILE A 460 13.86 30.04 0.57
CA ILE A 460 13.54 30.81 1.78
C ILE A 460 13.71 29.97 3.05
N GLY A 461 13.37 28.68 2.99
CA GLY A 461 13.54 27.70 4.06
C GLY A 461 14.98 27.20 4.24
N MET A 462 15.95 27.77 3.52
CA MET A 462 17.38 27.42 3.58
C MET A 462 17.69 25.96 3.20
N HIS A 463 16.89 25.39 2.30
CA HIS A 463 17.12 24.06 1.70
C HIS A 463 17.88 24.19 0.38
N TYR A 464 19.16 24.56 0.42
CA TYR A 464 19.92 24.82 -0.81
C TYR A 464 20.26 23.53 -1.56
N GLY A 465 20.61 22.46 -0.85
CA GLY A 465 20.81 21.13 -1.44
C GLY A 465 19.54 20.58 -2.10
N LEU A 466 18.39 20.70 -1.43
CA LEU A 466 17.10 20.31 -2.00
C LEU A 466 16.74 21.15 -3.24
N THR A 467 17.04 22.46 -3.19
CA THR A 467 16.89 23.35 -4.34
C THR A 467 17.75 22.91 -5.52
N ALA A 468 19.03 22.58 -5.28
CA ALA A 468 19.93 22.12 -6.33
C ALA A 468 19.42 20.83 -6.98
N THR A 469 18.91 19.88 -6.20
CA THR A 469 18.34 18.64 -6.72
C THR A 469 16.99 18.83 -7.41
N LEU A 470 16.17 19.81 -7.00
CA LEU A 470 14.96 20.20 -7.74
C LEU A 470 15.33 20.73 -9.13
N LEU A 471 16.35 21.59 -9.22
CA LEU A 471 16.82 22.12 -10.50
C LEU A 471 17.39 21.01 -11.38
N GLN A 472 18.17 20.09 -10.80
CA GLN A 472 18.68 18.92 -11.51
C GLN A 472 17.54 18.04 -12.05
N ALA A 473 16.48 17.80 -11.28
CA ALA A 473 15.32 17.01 -11.70
C ALA A 473 14.64 17.60 -12.94
N VAL A 474 14.47 18.93 -12.98
CA VAL A 474 13.88 19.63 -14.13
C VAL A 474 14.84 19.65 -15.32
N GLU A 475 16.15 19.81 -15.09
CA GLU A 475 17.16 19.72 -16.15
C GLU A 475 17.20 18.34 -16.81
N ASP A 476 17.18 17.27 -16.02
CA ASP A 476 17.22 15.90 -16.52
C ASP A 476 15.91 15.52 -17.24
N PHE A 477 14.75 15.98 -16.75
CA PHE A 477 13.51 15.88 -17.50
C PHE A 477 13.66 16.54 -18.89
N LEU A 478 14.26 17.73 -18.98
CA LEU A 478 14.44 18.45 -20.24
C LEU A 478 15.46 17.81 -21.20
N ILE A 479 16.32 16.90 -20.74
CA ILE A 479 17.17 16.10 -21.64
C ILE A 479 16.28 15.18 -22.50
N GLY A 480 15.24 14.59 -21.91
CA GLY A 480 14.28 13.72 -22.57
C GLY A 480 14.41 12.25 -22.16
N PRO A 481 13.75 11.32 -22.87
CA PRO A 481 13.61 9.91 -22.48
C PRO A 481 14.94 9.16 -22.35
N GLU A 482 16.02 9.66 -22.95
CA GLU A 482 17.35 9.05 -22.93
C GLU A 482 17.95 8.98 -21.51
N ILE A 483 17.46 9.83 -20.58
CA ILE A 483 17.86 9.76 -19.15
C ILE A 483 17.44 8.46 -18.47
N LEU A 484 16.50 7.71 -19.06
CA LEU A 484 16.05 6.42 -18.54
C LEU A 484 16.81 5.24 -19.16
N HIS A 485 17.81 5.50 -20.02
CA HIS A 485 18.53 4.45 -20.75
C HIS A 485 19.24 3.43 -19.85
N ASP A 486 19.69 3.82 -18.66
CA ASP A 486 20.35 2.95 -17.68
C ASP A 486 19.44 2.59 -16.49
N GLY A 487 18.12 2.77 -16.62
CA GLY A 487 17.21 2.62 -15.48
C GLY A 487 17.35 3.74 -14.44
N SER A 488 17.99 4.86 -14.79
CA SER A 488 18.36 5.94 -13.87
C SER A 488 19.31 5.53 -12.75
N ALA A 489 20.03 4.42 -12.88
CA ALA A 489 20.97 3.95 -11.85
C ALA A 489 22.09 4.99 -11.59
N ALA A 490 22.66 5.58 -12.65
CA ALA A 490 23.71 6.60 -12.50
C ALA A 490 23.20 7.88 -11.79
N ALA A 491 21.91 8.20 -11.92
CA ALA A 491 21.32 9.38 -11.29
C ALA A 491 21.39 9.29 -9.75
N ALA A 492 21.26 8.11 -9.16
CA ALA A 492 21.32 7.95 -7.71
C ALA A 492 22.68 8.38 -7.13
N ALA A 493 23.78 8.00 -7.79
CA ALA A 493 25.13 8.39 -7.40
C ALA A 493 25.36 9.90 -7.62
N GLU A 494 24.92 10.42 -8.77
CA GLU A 494 25.09 11.83 -9.12
C GLU A 494 24.35 12.76 -8.15
N ILE A 495 23.12 12.43 -7.76
CA ILE A 495 22.34 13.25 -6.82
C ILE A 495 22.94 13.25 -5.43
N ARG A 496 23.48 12.12 -4.96
CA ARG A 496 24.24 12.08 -3.71
C ARG A 496 25.48 12.97 -3.78
N ARG A 497 26.20 12.95 -4.91
CA ARG A 497 27.37 13.82 -5.15
C ARG A 497 26.99 15.30 -5.15
N ILE A 498 25.90 15.69 -5.81
CA ILE A 498 25.38 17.06 -5.80
C ILE A 498 25.05 17.49 -4.37
N ARG A 499 24.31 16.67 -3.62
CA ARG A 499 23.91 16.99 -2.23
C ARG A 499 25.09 17.14 -1.28
N ALA A 500 26.14 16.33 -1.43
CA ALA A 500 27.34 16.41 -0.60
C ALA A 500 28.03 17.79 -0.61
N ALA A 501 27.80 18.63 -1.63
CA ALA A 501 28.31 20.01 -1.67
C ALA A 501 27.57 20.97 -0.72
N TYR A 502 26.46 20.53 -0.11
CA TYR A 502 25.56 21.34 0.72
C TYR A 502 25.57 20.82 2.16
N PRO A 503 26.23 21.52 3.11
CA PRO A 503 26.40 21.05 4.49
C PRO A 503 25.09 20.81 5.22
N GLU A 504 24.02 21.54 4.89
CA GLU A 504 22.71 21.35 5.52
C GLU A 504 22.03 20.01 5.17
N THR A 505 22.57 19.29 4.19
CA THR A 505 22.10 17.94 3.81
C THR A 505 22.73 16.83 4.64
N VAL A 506 23.62 17.16 5.58
CA VAL A 506 24.23 16.20 6.50
C VAL A 506 23.41 16.17 7.79
N ALA A 507 23.00 14.97 8.20
CA ALA A 507 22.38 14.75 9.51
C ALA A 507 23.49 14.58 10.56
N HIS A 508 23.28 15.20 11.72
CA HIS A 508 24.18 15.12 12.87
C HIS A 508 23.42 14.50 14.05
N SER A 509 24.14 13.72 14.87
CA SER A 509 23.63 13.37 16.20
C SER A 509 23.45 14.65 17.03
N VAL A 510 22.44 14.67 17.90
CA VAL A 510 22.17 15.79 18.82
C VAL A 510 23.36 16.04 19.76
N SER A 511 24.14 15.01 20.10
CA SER A 511 25.32 15.14 20.96
C SER A 511 26.57 15.66 20.24
N GLU A 512 26.63 15.50 18.91
CA GLU A 512 27.82 15.80 18.09
C GLU A 512 27.65 17.08 17.27
N GLN A 513 26.48 17.72 17.35
CA GLN A 513 26.22 18.96 16.63
C GLN A 513 27.16 20.08 17.13
N PRO A 514 27.59 20.99 16.24
CA PRO A 514 28.72 21.88 16.50
C PRO A 514 28.40 23.11 17.38
N HIS A 515 27.26 23.17 18.06
CA HIS A 515 26.79 24.37 18.77
C HIS A 515 26.52 24.15 20.25
N ASP A 516 26.69 25.22 21.03
CA ASP A 516 26.48 25.19 22.47
C ASP A 516 24.97 25.12 22.81
N PHE A 517 24.61 24.33 23.83
CA PHE A 517 23.22 24.17 24.26
C PHE A 517 22.55 25.50 24.63
N ARG A 518 23.31 26.52 25.04
CA ARG A 518 22.82 27.85 25.39
C ARG A 518 22.26 28.61 24.19
N ASP A 519 22.74 28.31 22.98
CA ASP A 519 22.29 28.93 21.73
C ASP A 519 21.18 28.12 21.02
N LEU A 520 20.82 26.95 21.55
CA LEU A 520 19.87 26.00 20.96
C LEU A 520 18.56 25.92 21.73
N GLN A 521 17.98 27.07 22.07
CA GLN A 521 16.64 27.09 22.61
C GLN A 521 15.62 26.61 21.57
N VAL A 522 14.68 25.77 22.02
CA VAL A 522 13.56 25.32 21.20
C VAL A 522 12.67 26.52 20.89
N VAL A 523 12.43 26.76 19.60
CA VAL A 523 11.49 27.78 19.13
C VAL A 523 10.36 27.09 18.38
N ARG A 524 9.14 27.26 18.89
CA ARG A 524 7.92 26.67 18.31
C ARG A 524 7.35 27.56 17.21
N ALA A 525 6.74 26.93 16.20
CA ALA A 525 6.13 27.68 15.12
C ALA A 525 4.87 28.41 15.60
N ALA A 526 4.60 29.58 15.04
CA ALA A 526 3.29 30.23 15.19
C ALA A 526 2.23 29.46 14.37
N PRO A 527 0.92 29.68 14.56
CA PRO A 527 -0.09 29.06 13.70
C PRO A 527 0.14 29.35 12.21
N GLU A 528 -0.31 28.43 11.35
CA GLU A 528 -0.10 28.53 9.91
C GLU A 528 -0.59 29.89 9.34
N PRO A 529 0.23 30.59 8.55
CA PRO A 529 -0.17 31.87 7.98
C PRO A 529 -1.33 31.76 6.99
N ARG A 530 -2.42 32.50 7.22
CA ARG A 530 -3.59 32.56 6.31
C ARG A 530 -3.25 33.08 4.90
N MET A 531 -2.30 34.01 4.77
CA MET A 531 -1.91 34.61 3.48
C MET A 531 -0.52 34.16 3.05
N MET A 532 -0.44 32.93 2.53
CA MET A 532 0.84 32.28 2.24
C MET A 532 1.72 33.08 1.27
N GLY A 533 1.14 33.68 0.22
CA GLY A 533 1.88 34.50 -0.75
C GLY A 533 2.46 35.80 -0.15
N MET A 534 1.71 36.47 0.73
CA MET A 534 2.18 37.70 1.39
C MET A 534 3.28 37.38 2.42
N THR A 535 3.13 36.27 3.14
CA THR A 535 4.17 35.74 4.03
C THR A 535 5.44 35.46 3.24
N TRP A 536 5.33 34.81 2.08
CA TRP A 536 6.49 34.53 1.22
C TRP A 536 7.21 35.82 0.84
N LEU A 537 6.48 36.84 0.36
CA LEU A 537 7.07 38.12 -0.01
C LEU A 537 7.78 38.78 1.18
N LYS A 538 7.16 38.79 2.36
CA LYS A 538 7.76 39.31 3.59
C LYS A 538 9.06 38.58 3.94
N ARG A 539 9.09 37.24 3.83
CA ARG A 539 10.29 36.44 4.09
C ARG A 539 11.36 36.69 3.04
N ALA A 540 11.01 36.83 1.76
CA ALA A 540 11.94 37.18 0.70
C ALA A 540 12.61 38.55 0.97
N VAL A 541 11.85 39.56 1.40
CA VAL A 541 12.40 40.87 1.79
C VAL A 541 13.37 40.73 2.98
N TYR A 542 13.04 39.90 3.97
CA TYR A 542 13.95 39.63 5.10
C TYR A 542 15.25 38.96 4.61
N GLN A 543 15.13 38.03 3.67
CA GLN A 543 16.25 37.32 3.04
C GLN A 543 17.16 38.26 2.22
N VAL A 544 16.63 39.30 1.59
CA VAL A 544 17.43 40.32 0.90
C VAL A 544 18.04 41.33 1.88
N ALA A 545 17.26 41.80 2.85
CA ALA A 545 17.67 42.85 3.79
C ALA A 545 18.65 42.39 4.89
N GLY A 546 19.02 41.10 4.93
CA GLY A 546 19.86 40.58 6.01
C GLY A 546 19.16 40.43 7.35
N LYS A 547 17.84 40.61 7.41
CA LYS A 547 17.08 40.58 8.65
C LYS A 547 16.79 39.14 9.06
N ALA A 548 17.12 38.78 10.30
CA ALA A 548 16.71 37.55 10.97
C ALA A 548 16.06 37.93 12.32
N THR A 549 15.00 37.23 12.71
CA THR A 549 14.36 37.42 14.01
C THR A 549 15.12 36.65 15.10
N HIS A 550 15.67 35.50 14.76
CA HIS A 550 16.49 34.68 15.64
C HIS A 550 17.88 34.48 15.02
N ARG A 551 18.95 34.56 15.82
CA ARG A 551 20.30 34.25 15.34
C ARG A 551 20.48 32.73 15.17
N THR A 552 20.14 31.98 16.22
CA THR A 552 20.17 30.51 16.23
C THR A 552 18.92 29.99 16.95
N GLY A 553 18.47 28.79 16.63
CA GLY A 553 17.46 28.07 17.42
C GLY A 553 17.27 26.62 16.96
N LEU A 554 16.72 25.81 17.85
CA LEU A 554 16.31 24.43 17.58
C LEU A 554 14.82 24.42 17.19
N ILE A 555 14.50 23.79 16.06
CA ILE A 555 13.16 23.69 15.50
C ILE A 555 12.77 22.21 15.44
N PRO A 556 11.75 21.79 16.20
CA PRO A 556 11.20 20.44 16.13
C PRO A 556 10.68 20.12 14.71
N ALA A 557 10.68 18.85 14.33
CA ALA A 557 10.38 18.42 12.97
C ALA A 557 8.99 18.91 12.48
N GLY A 558 7.96 18.77 13.32
CA GLY A 558 6.61 19.27 13.04
C GLY A 558 6.47 20.79 12.93
N ASP A 559 7.46 21.56 13.42
CA ASP A 559 7.49 23.03 13.36
C ASP A 559 8.37 23.55 12.20
N ALA A 560 8.98 22.66 11.42
CA ALA A 560 10.03 22.96 10.44
C ALA A 560 9.53 23.57 9.11
N HIS A 561 8.46 24.37 9.14
CA HIS A 561 7.90 25.00 7.95
C HIS A 561 8.81 26.10 7.38
N TRP A 562 8.82 26.27 6.05
CA TRP A 562 9.67 27.27 5.38
C TRP A 562 9.44 28.71 5.91
N TRP A 563 8.20 29.07 6.28
CA TRP A 563 7.86 30.40 6.78
C TRP A 563 8.31 30.64 8.22
N HIS A 564 8.59 29.56 8.95
CA HIS A 564 9.13 29.58 10.31
C HIS A 564 10.67 29.54 10.26
N VAL A 565 11.25 28.56 9.58
CA VAL A 565 12.71 28.39 9.42
C VAL A 565 13.37 29.64 8.84
N SER A 566 12.70 30.34 7.94
CA SER A 566 13.21 31.59 7.34
C SER A 566 13.35 32.79 8.30
N LEU A 567 12.89 32.67 9.54
CA LEU A 567 13.09 33.68 10.59
C LEU A 567 14.50 33.62 11.20
N PHE A 568 15.26 32.57 10.91
CA PHE A 568 16.53 32.28 11.55
C PHE A 568 17.69 32.65 10.63
N GLU A 569 18.81 33.10 11.21
CA GLU A 569 20.10 33.12 10.52
C GLU A 569 20.69 31.70 10.46
N ARG A 570 20.50 30.93 11.53
CA ARG A 570 20.79 29.50 11.61
C ARG A 570 19.65 28.75 12.31
N ALA A 571 19.15 27.69 11.69
CA ALA A 571 18.15 26.80 12.24
C ALA A 571 18.74 25.39 12.38
N VAL A 572 18.71 24.83 13.58
CA VAL A 572 18.94 23.41 13.81
C VAL A 572 17.58 22.74 13.77
N VAL A 573 17.36 21.84 12.82
CA VAL A 573 16.05 21.25 12.56
C VAL A 573 16.11 19.77 12.91
N THR A 574 15.22 19.32 13.78
CA THR A 574 15.07 17.90 14.09
C THR A 574 14.56 17.15 12.87
N ASP A 575 15.15 15.99 12.63
CA ASP A 575 14.71 15.06 11.60
C ASP A 575 13.31 14.49 11.90
N MET A 576 12.54 14.13 10.86
CA MET A 576 11.19 13.56 11.04
C MET A 576 11.20 12.22 11.76
N ALA A 577 12.27 11.43 11.58
CA ALA A 577 12.44 10.17 12.29
C ALA A 577 12.99 10.35 13.72
N GLU A 578 13.21 11.61 14.15
CA GLU A 578 13.77 12.00 15.45
C GLU A 578 15.16 11.41 15.76
N THR A 579 15.86 10.90 14.75
CA THR A 579 17.19 10.25 14.92
C THR A 579 18.35 11.24 14.97
N GLY A 580 18.12 12.49 14.55
CA GLY A 580 19.17 13.50 14.48
C GLY A 580 18.67 14.90 14.13
N VAL A 581 19.61 15.78 13.81
CA VAL A 581 19.34 17.17 13.44
C VAL A 581 20.11 17.57 12.17
N ARG A 582 19.54 18.50 11.41
CA ARG A 582 20.19 19.16 10.26
C ARG A 582 20.42 20.62 10.57
N VAL A 583 21.59 21.15 10.21
CA VAL A 583 21.94 22.56 10.46
C VAL A 583 21.77 23.37 9.19
N ARG A 584 20.74 24.22 9.13
CA ARG A 584 20.48 25.14 8.04
C ARG A 584 21.03 26.51 8.36
N THR A 585 21.95 27.00 7.55
CA THR A 585 22.55 28.34 7.72
C THR A 585 22.30 29.17 6.48
N ARG A 586 21.91 30.43 6.68
CA ARG A 586 21.64 31.36 5.60
C ARG A 586 22.91 31.69 4.80
N ASP A 587 22.86 31.47 3.50
CA ASP A 587 23.94 31.77 2.56
C ASP A 587 23.40 32.61 1.39
N ARG A 588 23.80 33.88 1.35
CA ARG A 588 23.33 34.82 0.31
C ARG A 588 23.93 34.52 -1.06
N ALA A 589 25.16 34.03 -1.11
CA ALA A 589 25.82 33.71 -2.37
C ALA A 589 25.14 32.51 -3.03
N ARG A 590 24.94 31.44 -2.27
CA ARG A 590 24.22 30.24 -2.74
C ARG A 590 22.77 30.53 -3.10
N MET A 591 22.06 31.30 -2.27
CA MET A 591 20.69 31.72 -2.59
C MET A 591 20.64 32.45 -3.94
N ARG A 592 21.55 33.41 -4.17
CA ARG A 592 21.60 34.18 -5.43
C ARG A 592 21.93 33.28 -6.62
N GLU A 593 22.92 32.41 -6.50
CA GLU A 593 23.33 31.46 -7.53
C GLU A 593 22.17 30.56 -7.96
N LEU A 594 21.54 29.89 -7.00
CA LEU A 594 20.41 28.98 -7.24
C LEU A 594 19.18 29.71 -7.77
N THR A 595 18.92 30.94 -7.33
CA THR A 595 17.84 31.78 -7.87
C THR A 595 18.08 32.10 -9.36
N ILE A 596 19.31 32.46 -9.74
CA ILE A 596 19.66 32.76 -11.13
C ILE A 596 19.56 31.49 -11.99
N ARG A 597 20.06 30.35 -11.51
CA ARG A 597 19.94 29.05 -12.20
C ARG A 597 18.46 28.69 -12.39
N GLY A 598 17.66 28.77 -11.33
CA GLY A 598 16.22 28.47 -11.37
C GLY A 598 15.44 29.37 -12.32
N ALA A 599 15.71 30.68 -12.34
CA ALA A 599 15.04 31.61 -13.26
C ALA A 599 15.36 31.31 -14.73
N LYS A 600 16.62 30.94 -15.05
CA LYS A 600 17.00 30.51 -16.40
C LYS A 600 16.31 29.20 -16.77
N LEU A 601 16.30 28.24 -15.84
CA LEU A 601 15.72 26.93 -16.06
C LEU A 601 14.20 26.99 -16.25
N LEU A 602 13.48 27.83 -15.50
CA LEU A 602 12.04 28.02 -15.67
C LEU A 602 11.69 28.59 -17.06
N ARG A 603 12.51 29.51 -17.60
CA ARG A 603 12.34 29.99 -18.98
C ARG A 603 12.60 28.89 -20.00
N ARG A 604 13.63 28.08 -19.77
CA ARG A 604 13.96 26.92 -20.61
C ARG A 604 12.83 25.89 -20.58
N PHE A 605 12.34 25.53 -19.39
CA PHE A 605 11.20 24.64 -19.19
C PHE A 605 9.96 25.15 -19.92
N ALA A 606 9.67 26.45 -19.85
CA ALA A 606 8.54 27.02 -20.54
C ALA A 606 8.65 26.95 -22.07
N ALA A 607 9.87 27.03 -22.61
CA ALA A 607 10.12 26.97 -24.05
C ALA A 607 10.21 25.54 -24.60
N GLU A 608 10.91 24.64 -23.89
CA GLU A 608 11.26 23.29 -24.36
C GLU A 608 10.33 22.19 -23.81
N GLY A 609 9.68 22.43 -22.66
CA GLY A 609 8.88 21.42 -21.94
C GLY A 609 7.83 20.70 -22.79
N PRO A 610 6.99 21.38 -23.58
CA PRO A 610 6.00 20.72 -24.44
C PRO A 610 6.62 19.75 -25.45
N ALA A 611 7.72 20.16 -26.11
CA ALA A 611 8.40 19.31 -27.08
C ALA A 611 9.04 18.08 -26.42
N VAL A 612 9.58 18.25 -25.21
CA VAL A 612 10.10 17.14 -24.40
C VAL A 612 8.98 16.20 -23.97
N ALA A 613 7.80 16.71 -23.60
CA ALA A 613 6.66 15.87 -23.26
C ALA A 613 6.23 14.97 -24.43
N GLU A 614 6.19 15.50 -25.66
CA GLU A 614 5.92 14.67 -26.84
C GLU A 614 6.99 13.59 -27.08
N ARG A 615 8.26 13.88 -26.79
CA ARG A 615 9.35 12.90 -26.89
C ARG A 615 9.15 11.74 -25.90
N TYR A 616 8.72 12.02 -24.67
CA TYR A 616 8.39 10.96 -23.71
C TYR A 616 7.22 10.10 -24.17
N ARG A 617 6.13 10.71 -24.68
CA ARG A 617 5.00 9.97 -25.23
C ARG A 617 5.41 9.08 -26.40
N ALA A 618 6.23 9.60 -27.32
CA ALA A 618 6.73 8.84 -28.45
C ALA A 618 7.65 7.68 -28.03
N ALA A 619 8.43 7.86 -26.96
CA ALA A 619 9.35 6.84 -26.47
C ALA A 619 8.69 5.77 -25.56
N GLN A 620 7.50 6.04 -25.00
CA GLN A 620 6.85 5.16 -24.02
C GLN A 620 6.76 3.70 -24.49
N PRO A 621 6.31 3.36 -25.72
CA PRO A 621 6.23 1.96 -26.16
C PRO A 621 7.56 1.23 -26.16
N MET A 622 8.67 1.93 -26.44
CA MET A 622 10.01 1.34 -26.38
C MET A 622 10.47 1.20 -24.93
N LEU A 623 10.26 2.24 -24.09
CA LEU A 623 10.67 2.24 -22.69
C LEU A 623 10.02 1.11 -21.88
N THR A 624 8.75 0.79 -22.19
CA THR A 624 7.97 -0.25 -21.52
C THR A 624 8.07 -1.61 -22.20
N SER A 625 8.88 -1.74 -23.25
CA SER A 625 9.03 -2.99 -23.99
C SER A 625 9.85 -4.02 -23.21
N ARG A 626 9.59 -5.30 -23.52
CA ARG A 626 10.39 -6.42 -23.03
C ARG A 626 11.86 -6.30 -23.45
N GLU A 627 12.12 -5.94 -24.72
CA GLU A 627 13.46 -5.77 -25.29
C GLU A 627 14.28 -4.73 -24.51
N ASN A 628 13.66 -3.60 -24.13
CA ASN A 628 14.34 -2.58 -23.35
C ASN A 628 14.73 -3.07 -21.95
N TRP A 629 13.86 -3.83 -21.29
CA TRP A 629 14.17 -4.41 -19.98
C TRP A 629 15.21 -5.54 -20.08
N ALA A 630 15.11 -6.42 -21.08
CA ALA A 630 16.13 -7.42 -21.35
C ALA A 630 17.52 -6.78 -21.52
N ARG A 631 17.62 -5.67 -22.26
CA ARG A 631 18.84 -4.86 -22.39
C ARG A 631 19.35 -4.35 -21.03
N LEU A 632 18.48 -3.82 -20.18
CA LEU A 632 18.86 -3.32 -18.84
C LEU A 632 19.36 -4.45 -17.93
N TYR A 633 18.81 -5.66 -18.06
CA TYR A 633 19.23 -6.84 -17.32
C TYR A 633 20.45 -7.55 -17.92
N GLY A 634 20.87 -7.19 -19.14
CA GLY A 634 21.95 -7.86 -19.86
C GLY A 634 21.58 -9.26 -20.35
N ILE A 635 20.31 -9.48 -20.66
CA ILE A 635 19.77 -10.77 -21.15
C ILE A 635 19.65 -10.70 -22.68
N GLU A 636 20.29 -11.63 -23.39
CA GLU A 636 20.12 -11.78 -24.84
C GLU A 636 18.81 -12.52 -25.14
N GLU A 637 17.83 -11.83 -25.73
CA GLU A 637 16.63 -12.51 -26.24
C GLU A 637 16.90 -13.05 -27.65
N SER A 638 16.67 -14.36 -27.86
CA SER A 638 16.65 -14.89 -29.22
C SER A 638 15.45 -14.26 -29.94
N ARG A 639 15.71 -13.40 -30.94
CA ARG A 639 14.68 -12.89 -31.83
C ARG A 639 14.00 -14.10 -32.48
N ALA A 640 12.75 -14.36 -32.10
CA ALA A 640 11.89 -15.25 -32.86
C ALA A 640 11.63 -14.54 -34.20
N GLU A 641 12.20 -15.08 -35.28
CA GLU A 641 11.95 -14.67 -36.66
C GLU A 641 10.50 -14.90 -37.09
#